data_AF-A0A1M7Y298-F1
#
_entry.id   AF-A0A1M7Y298-F1
#
_cell.length_a   1.000
_cell.length_b   1.000
_cell.length_c   1.000
_cell.angle_alpha   90.00
_cell.angle_beta   90.00
_cell.angle_gamma   90.00
#
_symmetry.space_group_name_H-M   'P 1'
#
loop_
_entity.id
_entity.type
_entity.pdbx_description
1 polymer ?
#
loop_
_entity_poly.entity_id
_entity_poly.type
_entity_poly.pdbx_seq_one_letter_code
_entity_poly.pdbx_strand_id
1 'polypeptide(L)'
;MKTEYIEGIYAGWLAKIIGIRLGAPIEGWTYDKIKNIYGEMEGYPVDYRDFAADDDSNVPLFFLRALEDGRNGFDLKAQDVADALLNYAPFEHGFFWWGGYGTSTEHTAYLNIRNGIPAPRSGSIEQNGSAVAEQIGGQIFIDTWGLVAPGNTDLAAKYAREAASVTHGGNGIYGGIFVAVCISAAFEEKDIKKIIQKGLSYIPEDCEYARVVQAVMEYYENHPADWRECFRYIYENFGYDRYPGNCHIIPNIAVMILALLYGEGDFSKTLTICNMCGWDTDCNVGNVATIMGVRNGLNGIPYEKWRKPVHDFLVCSSVIGSLNIMDIPFGASYIAKLAYAIAGEEIPEPWNTIIMKKIDSCHFEYPGSTHSIRVRTDGLDVRARREREWEVTNTEETAYTGLRALKFTVKPMEPGENIYVYKKTYYEPADFHDSRYDPCFSPVIYPGQVLHGSAYLPEYSCEAAVSLYVLEAHSGTIYEGEKIELVKGQWKELSFQIPCLEGGLIKEAGLCFHVHGTHTQVFDFTGIIDDLYADGKPAYSIEFTKEKEEFWTGLHREISQFTRLKGLMYLKQGQLHISCADFGEAYTGKYDWDNYSAGFFLTPLTGQHHMVNVRVQGAIRSYAVGLLPEGKAAILKNENGYRILTETEFEWKQQEEYKIQVVVLGNRIEARINDKCILVAEDEDAPYLKGGIGVSVQNGSHTRYRRITIAEK
;
A
#
# COMPACT_ATOMS: atom_id res chain seq x y z
N MET A 1 8.93 -12.42 -21.58
CA MET A 1 8.35 -12.88 -20.31
C MET A 1 7.15 -13.76 -20.61
N LYS A 2 6.95 -14.84 -19.84
CA LYS A 2 5.78 -15.70 -20.00
C LYS A 2 4.55 -14.97 -19.45
N THR A 3 3.42 -14.99 -20.15
CA THR A 3 2.16 -14.38 -19.67
C THR A 3 1.75 -14.94 -18.30
N GLU A 4 2.05 -16.22 -18.06
CA GLU A 4 1.85 -16.95 -16.81
C GLU A 4 2.50 -16.26 -15.59
N TYR A 5 3.58 -15.49 -15.81
CA TYR A 5 4.26 -14.79 -14.72
C TYR A 5 3.40 -13.69 -14.10
N ILE A 6 2.41 -13.14 -14.81
CA ILE A 6 1.47 -12.17 -14.21
C ILE A 6 0.68 -12.84 -13.08
N GLU A 7 0.15 -14.05 -13.32
CA GLU A 7 -0.52 -14.85 -12.29
C GLU A 7 0.47 -15.29 -11.20
N GLY A 8 1.70 -15.68 -11.58
CA GLY A 8 2.75 -16.05 -10.63
C GLY A 8 3.13 -14.90 -9.68
N ILE A 9 3.18 -13.66 -10.19
CA ILE A 9 3.41 -12.45 -9.39
C ILE A 9 2.25 -12.24 -8.41
N TYR A 10 1.00 -12.35 -8.86
CA TYR A 10 -0.16 -12.26 -7.97
C TYR A 10 -0.16 -13.37 -6.93
N ALA A 11 0.19 -14.62 -7.29
CA ALA A 11 0.29 -15.73 -6.35
C ALA A 11 1.37 -15.48 -5.28
N GLY A 12 2.55 -15.00 -5.67
CA GLY A 12 3.63 -14.66 -4.75
C GLY A 12 3.27 -13.49 -3.83
N TRP A 13 2.68 -12.43 -4.38
CA TRP A 13 2.27 -11.25 -3.61
C TRP A 13 1.12 -11.56 -2.64
N LEU A 14 0.08 -12.25 -3.11
CA LEU A 14 -1.01 -12.75 -2.25
C LEU A 14 -0.47 -13.63 -1.14
N ALA A 15 0.47 -14.53 -1.45
CA ALA A 15 1.07 -15.40 -0.46
C ALA A 15 1.89 -14.63 0.59
N LYS A 16 2.62 -13.58 0.19
CA LYS A 16 3.29 -12.67 1.16
C LYS A 16 2.28 -12.16 2.18
N ILE A 17 1.16 -11.60 1.72
CA ILE A 17 0.13 -11.02 2.59
C ILE A 17 -0.55 -12.08 3.48
N ILE A 18 -0.78 -13.28 2.95
CA ILE A 18 -1.24 -14.43 3.74
C ILE A 18 -0.27 -14.74 4.88
N GLY A 19 1.03 -14.78 4.58
CA GLY A 19 2.07 -15.10 5.56
C GLY A 19 2.19 -14.04 6.65
N ILE A 20 2.22 -12.76 6.28
CA ILE A 20 2.21 -11.62 7.21
C ILE A 20 1.02 -11.72 8.16
N ARG A 21 -0.20 -11.83 7.61
CA ARG A 21 -1.43 -11.90 8.41
C ARG A 21 -1.46 -13.12 9.35
N LEU A 22 -0.88 -14.25 8.91
CA LEU A 22 -0.78 -15.47 9.73
C LEU A 22 0.21 -15.30 10.89
N GLY A 23 1.33 -14.64 10.65
CA GLY A 23 2.42 -14.51 11.62
C GLY A 23 2.27 -13.36 12.60
N ALA A 24 1.74 -12.21 12.18
CA ALA A 24 1.68 -10.98 12.98
C ALA A 24 1.00 -11.12 14.38
N PRO A 25 -0.02 -11.97 14.58
CA PRO A 25 -0.65 -12.11 15.90
C PRO A 25 0.25 -12.71 17.00
N ILE A 26 1.28 -13.46 16.61
CA ILE A 26 2.16 -14.19 17.53
C ILE A 26 3.64 -13.78 17.37
N GLU A 27 3.89 -12.65 16.72
CA GLU A 27 5.21 -12.04 16.58
C GLU A 27 5.90 -11.91 17.96
N GLY A 28 7.16 -12.30 18.02
CA GLY A 28 7.99 -12.32 19.23
C GLY A 28 7.67 -13.44 20.23
N TRP A 29 6.75 -14.36 19.93
CA TRP A 29 6.43 -15.47 20.84
C TRP A 29 7.45 -16.61 20.74
N THR A 30 7.63 -17.35 21.83
CA THR A 30 8.43 -18.57 21.82
C THR A 30 7.61 -19.75 21.31
N TYR A 31 8.28 -20.75 20.73
CA TYR A 31 7.69 -22.05 20.39
C TYR A 31 6.83 -22.62 21.51
N ASP A 32 7.36 -22.67 22.74
CA ASP A 32 6.64 -23.24 23.89
C ASP A 32 5.37 -22.45 24.22
N LYS A 33 5.39 -21.12 24.10
CA LYS A 33 4.20 -20.29 24.32
C LYS A 33 3.13 -20.60 23.28
N ILE A 34 3.51 -20.67 22.00
CA ILE A 34 2.60 -20.99 20.90
C ILE A 34 1.99 -22.38 21.09
N LYS A 35 2.83 -23.39 21.31
CA LYS A 35 2.41 -24.78 21.57
C LYS A 35 1.47 -24.89 22.76
N ASN A 36 1.77 -24.21 23.87
CA ASN A 36 0.95 -24.31 25.08
C ASN A 36 -0.42 -23.64 24.94
N ILE A 37 -0.54 -22.62 24.08
CA ILE A 37 -1.79 -21.87 23.87
C ILE A 37 -2.62 -22.48 22.75
N TYR A 38 -1.99 -22.80 21.61
CA TYR A 38 -2.67 -23.22 20.38
C TYR A 38 -2.51 -24.70 20.05
N GLY A 39 -1.54 -25.40 20.64
CA GLY A 39 -1.19 -26.76 20.22
C GLY A 39 -0.60 -26.74 18.81
N GLU A 40 -1.21 -27.51 17.89
CA GLU A 40 -0.90 -27.42 16.47
C GLU A 40 -1.69 -26.30 15.82
N MET A 41 -1.01 -25.42 15.09
CA MET A 41 -1.68 -24.36 14.35
C MET A 41 -2.20 -24.90 13.02
N GLU A 42 -3.51 -24.77 12.83
CA GLU A 42 -4.17 -25.19 11.59
C GLU A 42 -4.69 -24.02 10.76
N GLY A 43 -4.55 -22.76 11.17
CA GLY A 43 -5.07 -21.61 10.42
C GLY A 43 -4.69 -20.28 11.05
N TYR A 44 -5.35 -19.20 10.63
CA TYR A 44 -5.16 -17.88 11.23
C TYR A 44 -5.53 -17.90 12.73
N PRO A 45 -4.68 -17.38 13.62
CA PRO A 45 -5.00 -17.30 15.05
C PRO A 45 -5.99 -16.17 15.38
N VAL A 46 -6.20 -15.23 14.45
CA VAL A 46 -7.10 -14.08 14.60
C VAL A 46 -7.95 -13.92 13.34
N ASP A 47 -9.26 -13.74 13.53
CA ASP A 47 -10.18 -13.34 12.48
C ASP A 47 -10.30 -11.80 12.43
N TYR A 48 -9.47 -11.20 11.58
CA TYR A 48 -9.39 -9.75 11.41
C TYR A 48 -10.64 -9.20 10.71
N ARG A 49 -11.17 -8.08 11.23
CA ARG A 49 -12.15 -7.27 10.49
C ARG A 49 -11.48 -6.65 9.26
N ASP A 50 -10.59 -5.70 9.51
CA ASP A 50 -9.63 -5.17 8.55
C ASP A 50 -8.26 -5.22 9.24
N PHE A 51 -7.30 -5.88 8.60
CA PHE A 51 -5.92 -6.00 9.08
C PHE A 51 -5.19 -4.68 8.83
N ALA A 52 -4.55 -4.08 9.85
CA ALA A 52 -3.81 -2.84 9.65
C ALA A 52 -2.58 -3.02 8.76
N ALA A 53 -1.91 -1.91 8.44
CA ALA A 53 -0.69 -1.92 7.65
C ALA A 53 0.43 -2.67 8.38
N ASP A 54 1.37 -3.17 7.57
CA ASP A 54 2.50 -3.96 8.04
C ASP A 54 3.75 -3.59 7.25
N ASP A 55 4.91 -3.46 7.90
CA ASP A 55 6.13 -3.00 7.25
C ASP A 55 6.69 -4.03 6.26
N ASP A 56 6.44 -5.31 6.51
CA ASP A 56 6.61 -6.42 5.56
C ASP A 56 5.87 -6.25 4.23
N SER A 57 4.85 -5.38 4.18
CA SER A 57 4.13 -5.05 2.95
C SER A 57 4.43 -3.64 2.45
N ASN A 58 4.63 -2.68 3.37
CA ASN A 58 4.92 -1.29 3.04
C ASN A 58 6.26 -1.17 2.32
N VAL A 59 7.35 -1.57 2.98
CA VAL A 59 8.70 -1.28 2.50
C VAL A 59 8.97 -1.94 1.15
N PRO A 60 8.64 -3.22 0.90
CA PRO A 60 8.83 -3.82 -0.42
C PRO A 60 8.12 -3.08 -1.56
N LEU A 61 6.89 -2.61 -1.35
CA LEU A 61 6.12 -1.90 -2.39
C LEU A 61 6.66 -0.51 -2.66
N PHE A 62 6.98 0.25 -1.60
CA PHE A 62 7.45 1.62 -1.77
C PHE A 62 8.92 1.68 -2.21
N PHE A 63 9.74 0.67 -1.91
CA PHE A 63 11.11 0.60 -2.44
C PHE A 63 11.14 0.36 -3.95
N LEU A 64 10.17 -0.39 -4.51
CA LEU A 64 10.06 -0.54 -5.97
C LEU A 64 9.87 0.78 -6.72
N ARG A 65 9.30 1.80 -6.06
CA ARG A 65 9.10 3.12 -6.68
C ARG A 65 10.41 3.78 -7.09
N ALA A 66 11.55 3.37 -6.49
CA ALA A 66 12.87 3.77 -6.95
C ALA A 66 13.15 3.49 -8.44
N LEU A 67 12.48 2.49 -9.03
CA LEU A 67 12.60 2.20 -10.47
C LEU A 67 11.89 3.23 -11.37
N GLU A 68 10.87 3.92 -10.86
CA GLU A 68 10.15 4.99 -11.58
C GLU A 68 10.70 6.38 -11.22
N ASP A 69 11.13 6.53 -9.97
CA ASP A 69 11.51 7.78 -9.34
C ASP A 69 13.01 8.08 -9.42
N GLY A 70 13.80 7.02 -9.56
CA GLY A 70 15.25 7.07 -9.57
C GLY A 70 15.81 7.74 -10.83
N ARG A 71 17.04 8.23 -10.71
CA ARG A 71 17.73 8.94 -11.80
C ARG A 71 18.44 8.01 -12.76
N ASN A 72 18.57 6.73 -12.39
CA ASN A 72 19.33 5.73 -13.13
C ASN A 72 18.44 4.77 -13.95
N GLY A 73 17.14 5.06 -14.05
CA GLY A 73 16.17 4.18 -14.70
C GLY A 73 16.21 2.77 -14.10
N PHE A 74 16.26 1.74 -14.95
CA PHE A 74 16.36 0.34 -14.49
C PHE A 74 17.80 -0.10 -14.14
N ASP A 75 18.82 0.75 -14.27
CA ASP A 75 20.14 0.50 -13.65
C ASP A 75 20.14 0.98 -12.19
N LEU A 76 19.22 0.42 -11.40
CA LEU A 76 18.96 0.78 -10.00
C LEU A 76 20.26 0.88 -9.19
N LYS A 77 20.40 1.96 -8.43
CA LYS A 77 21.45 2.16 -7.42
C LYS A 77 20.84 2.26 -6.03
N ALA A 78 21.62 1.93 -5.01
CA ALA A 78 21.22 2.06 -3.62
C ALA A 78 20.70 3.47 -3.28
N GLN A 79 21.27 4.53 -3.88
CA GLN A 79 20.80 5.89 -3.64
C GLN A 79 19.40 6.15 -4.21
N ASP A 80 18.98 5.51 -5.31
CA ASP A 80 17.61 5.64 -5.81
C ASP A 80 16.60 5.06 -4.79
N VAL A 81 16.95 3.94 -4.18
CA VAL A 81 16.15 3.30 -3.11
C VAL A 81 16.16 4.15 -1.83
N ALA A 82 17.29 4.76 -1.48
CA ALA A 82 17.40 5.67 -0.35
C ALA A 82 16.52 6.93 -0.54
N ASP A 83 16.46 7.46 -1.75
CA ASP A 83 15.61 8.60 -2.09
C ASP A 83 14.12 8.20 -2.05
N ALA A 84 13.76 7.01 -2.54
CA ALA A 84 12.40 6.47 -2.40
C ALA A 84 12.02 6.28 -0.92
N LEU A 85 12.92 5.74 -0.09
CA LEU A 85 12.74 5.65 1.35
C LEU A 85 12.45 7.04 1.96
N LEU A 86 13.26 8.06 1.67
CA LEU A 86 13.03 9.41 2.16
C LEU A 86 11.72 10.02 1.64
N ASN A 87 11.30 9.65 0.43
CA ASN A 87 10.11 10.21 -0.22
C ASN A 87 8.81 9.63 0.33
N TYR A 88 8.77 8.34 0.66
CA TYR A 88 7.55 7.66 1.05
C TYR A 88 7.42 7.41 2.55
N ALA A 89 8.53 7.29 3.27
CA ALA A 89 8.48 7.14 4.72
C ALA A 89 8.13 8.49 5.40
N PRO A 90 7.03 8.57 6.16
CA PRO A 90 6.83 9.63 7.15
C PRO A 90 7.99 9.76 8.14
N PHE A 91 8.04 10.85 8.91
CA PHE A 91 9.08 11.07 9.92
C PHE A 91 8.63 10.53 11.29
N GLU A 92 9.20 9.42 11.73
CA GLU A 92 9.00 8.86 13.09
C GLU A 92 7.58 8.35 13.42
N HIS A 93 6.79 7.95 12.43
CA HIS A 93 5.52 7.21 12.63
C HIS A 93 5.21 6.30 11.44
N GLY A 94 4.47 5.20 11.62
CA GLY A 94 4.05 4.31 10.53
C GLY A 94 5.19 3.73 9.66
N PHE A 95 4.86 3.18 8.48
CA PHE A 95 5.79 2.65 7.46
C PHE A 95 6.71 1.47 7.87
N PHE A 96 7.56 1.62 8.88
CA PHE A 96 8.37 0.57 9.54
C PHE A 96 8.58 0.85 11.03
N TRP A 97 9.27 -0.05 11.73
CA TRP A 97 9.51 0.10 13.17
C TRP A 97 10.48 1.25 13.50
N TRP A 98 9.95 2.33 14.10
CA TRP A 98 10.72 3.48 14.58
C TRP A 98 11.39 3.25 15.95
N GLY A 99 12.11 2.14 16.11
CA GLY A 99 12.70 1.70 17.38
C GLY A 99 13.83 2.56 17.98
N GLY A 100 14.41 3.47 17.18
CA GLY A 100 15.40 4.45 17.62
C GLY A 100 16.78 4.24 16.97
N TYR A 101 17.58 5.30 16.95
CA TYR A 101 18.93 5.29 16.40
C TYR A 101 19.85 4.33 17.16
N GLY A 102 20.54 3.44 16.44
CA GLY A 102 21.39 2.39 17.01
C GLY A 102 20.65 1.15 17.50
N THR A 103 19.32 1.10 17.36
CA THR A 103 18.46 0.00 17.83
C THR A 103 17.63 -0.58 16.69
N SER A 104 16.91 0.27 15.96
CA SER A 104 16.20 -0.09 14.73
C SER A 104 17.09 0.21 13.53
N THR A 105 17.25 -0.76 12.64
CA THR A 105 18.18 -0.66 11.50
C THR A 105 17.68 0.35 10.48
N GLU A 106 16.39 0.30 10.16
CA GLU A 106 15.70 1.18 9.22
C GLU A 106 15.65 2.60 9.75
N HIS A 107 15.30 2.78 11.03
CA HIS A 107 15.29 4.10 11.66
C HIS A 107 16.71 4.70 11.68
N THR A 108 17.72 3.91 12.03
CA THR A 108 19.13 4.36 12.03
C THR A 108 19.56 4.81 10.63
N ALA A 109 19.29 4.00 9.61
CA ALA A 109 19.63 4.33 8.23
C ALA A 109 18.85 5.55 7.71
N TYR A 110 17.55 5.66 8.01
CA TYR A 110 16.74 6.83 7.67
C TYR A 110 17.33 8.12 8.22
N LEU A 111 17.70 8.13 9.51
CA LEU A 111 18.35 9.27 10.14
C LEU A 111 19.75 9.55 9.55
N ASN A 112 20.52 8.51 9.23
CA ASN A 112 21.81 8.66 8.54
C ASN A 112 21.64 9.38 7.19
N ILE A 113 20.69 8.94 6.35
CA ILE A 113 20.43 9.53 5.03
C ILE A 113 19.94 10.98 5.20
N ARG A 114 19.02 11.23 6.13
CA ARG A 114 18.57 12.60 6.46
C ARG A 114 19.69 13.53 6.90
N ASN A 115 20.73 13.00 7.54
CA ASN A 115 21.92 13.75 7.96
C ASN A 115 23.05 13.74 6.92
N GLY A 116 22.76 13.36 5.66
CA GLY A 116 23.70 13.46 4.54
C GLY A 116 24.68 12.30 4.41
N ILE A 117 24.43 11.16 5.06
CA ILE A 117 25.21 9.93 4.87
C ILE A 117 24.57 9.14 3.72
N PRO A 118 25.20 9.04 2.54
CA PRO A 118 24.58 8.41 1.37
C PRO A 118 24.51 6.89 1.51
N ALA A 119 23.61 6.27 0.76
CA ALA A 119 23.62 4.82 0.57
C ALA A 119 24.79 4.41 -0.36
N PRO A 120 25.43 3.24 -0.16
CA PRO A 120 25.11 2.21 0.84
C PRO A 120 25.76 2.44 2.22
N ARG A 121 26.52 3.53 2.42
CA ARG A 121 27.19 3.78 3.70
C ARG A 121 26.18 3.90 4.84
N SER A 122 25.01 4.48 4.59
CA SER A 122 23.90 4.64 5.55
C SER A 122 23.49 3.38 6.30
N GLY A 123 23.52 2.21 5.63
CA GLY A 123 23.15 0.91 6.19
C GLY A 123 24.34 0.02 6.57
N SER A 124 25.56 0.42 6.22
CA SER A 124 26.75 -0.42 6.32
C SER A 124 27.18 -0.76 7.76
N ILE A 125 27.89 -1.88 7.91
CA ILE A 125 28.56 -2.27 9.16
C ILE A 125 29.59 -1.22 9.59
N GLU A 126 30.32 -0.62 8.64
CA GLU A 126 31.31 0.44 8.93
C GLU A 126 30.66 1.63 9.64
N GLN A 127 29.43 1.98 9.24
CA GLN A 127 28.70 3.12 9.79
C GLN A 127 27.97 2.79 11.10
N ASN A 128 27.38 1.59 11.20
CA ASN A 128 26.40 1.26 12.26
C ASN A 128 26.84 0.13 13.20
N GLY A 129 27.91 -0.58 12.88
CA GLY A 129 28.29 -1.84 13.53
C GLY A 129 27.43 -3.03 13.09
N SER A 130 27.94 -4.25 13.27
CA SER A 130 27.25 -5.49 12.84
C SER A 130 25.93 -5.72 13.57
N ALA A 131 25.88 -5.38 14.86
CA ALA A 131 24.68 -5.53 15.69
C ALA A 131 23.46 -4.81 15.11
N VAL A 132 23.64 -3.68 14.42
CA VAL A 132 22.55 -2.95 13.76
C VAL A 132 22.43 -3.34 12.30
N ALA A 133 23.54 -3.44 11.57
CA ALA A 133 23.51 -3.66 10.13
C ALA A 133 23.03 -5.06 9.70
N GLU A 134 23.12 -6.07 10.58
CA GLU A 134 22.78 -7.48 10.28
C GLU A 134 21.46 -7.95 10.90
N GLN A 135 20.56 -7.01 11.19
CA GLN A 135 19.19 -7.34 11.57
C GLN A 135 18.41 -7.87 10.36
N ILE A 136 17.25 -8.45 10.65
CA ILE A 136 16.44 -9.21 9.72
C ILE A 136 15.86 -8.37 8.56
N GLY A 137 15.67 -7.05 8.71
CA GLY A 137 15.00 -6.20 7.71
C GLY A 137 15.56 -6.33 6.28
N GLY A 138 16.86 -6.66 6.17
CA GLY A 138 17.54 -6.90 4.90
C GLY A 138 16.97 -8.08 4.09
N GLN A 139 16.32 -9.06 4.72
CA GLN A 139 15.54 -10.10 4.02
C GLN A 139 14.04 -9.78 3.95
N ILE A 140 13.50 -9.09 4.96
CA ILE A 140 12.07 -8.77 5.05
C ILE A 140 11.60 -8.00 3.81
N PHE A 141 12.37 -6.99 3.41
CA PHE A 141 11.89 -5.99 2.45
C PHE A 141 12.15 -6.32 0.98
N ILE A 142 12.53 -7.57 0.68
CA ILE A 142 13.18 -7.89 -0.60
C ILE A 142 12.35 -8.76 -1.55
N ASP A 143 11.21 -9.30 -1.10
CA ASP A 143 10.37 -10.20 -1.91
C ASP A 143 10.03 -9.64 -3.28
N THR A 144 9.66 -8.36 -3.33
CA THR A 144 9.25 -7.65 -4.55
C THR A 144 10.36 -7.60 -5.60
N TRP A 145 11.64 -7.59 -5.22
CA TRP A 145 12.77 -7.59 -6.15
C TRP A 145 12.94 -8.94 -6.88
N GLY A 146 12.55 -10.03 -6.22
CA GLY A 146 12.42 -11.34 -6.86
C GLY A 146 11.22 -11.40 -7.81
N LEU A 147 10.08 -10.81 -7.40
CA LEU A 147 8.85 -10.78 -8.18
C LEU A 147 8.94 -9.90 -9.44
N VAL A 148 9.69 -8.79 -9.42
CA VAL A 148 9.92 -7.96 -10.63
C VAL A 148 10.98 -8.53 -11.58
N ALA A 149 11.69 -9.59 -11.18
CA ALA A 149 12.71 -10.26 -12.00
C ALA A 149 12.40 -11.77 -12.16
N PRO A 150 11.20 -12.15 -12.66
CA PRO A 150 10.78 -13.54 -12.69
C PRO A 150 11.68 -14.37 -13.63
N GLY A 151 12.26 -15.45 -13.10
CA GLY A 151 13.20 -16.31 -13.83
C GLY A 151 14.58 -15.70 -14.11
N ASN A 152 14.82 -14.44 -13.75
CA ASN A 152 16.10 -13.76 -13.91
C ASN A 152 16.81 -13.55 -12.57
N THR A 153 17.47 -14.60 -12.08
CA THR A 153 18.11 -14.60 -10.76
C THR A 153 19.28 -13.63 -10.66
N ASP A 154 20.01 -13.37 -11.75
CA ASP A 154 21.12 -12.42 -11.76
C ASP A 154 20.63 -10.99 -11.48
N LEU A 155 19.51 -10.62 -12.11
CA LEU A 155 18.88 -9.32 -11.91
C LEU A 155 18.25 -9.20 -10.52
N ALA A 156 17.55 -10.24 -10.06
CA ALA A 156 17.00 -10.30 -8.72
C ALA A 156 18.07 -10.08 -7.64
N ALA A 157 19.23 -10.76 -7.78
CA ALA A 157 20.37 -10.59 -6.88
C ALA A 157 20.95 -9.16 -6.92
N LYS A 158 21.05 -8.56 -8.11
CA LYS A 158 21.53 -7.18 -8.28
C LYS A 158 20.61 -6.20 -7.56
N TYR A 159 19.30 -6.23 -7.84
CA TYR A 159 18.34 -5.31 -7.23
C TYR A 159 18.25 -5.50 -5.72
N ALA A 160 18.20 -6.75 -5.25
CA ALA A 160 18.20 -7.06 -3.82
C ALA A 160 19.43 -6.49 -3.10
N ARG A 161 20.62 -6.58 -3.71
CA ARG A 161 21.85 -6.01 -3.16
C ARG A 161 21.74 -4.50 -3.00
N GLU A 162 21.34 -3.80 -4.06
CA GLU A 162 21.20 -2.33 -4.03
C GLU A 162 20.17 -1.90 -2.98
N ALA A 163 19.01 -2.54 -2.95
CA ALA A 163 17.93 -2.20 -2.03
C ALA A 163 18.29 -2.50 -0.56
N ALA A 164 18.77 -3.71 -0.25
CA ALA A 164 19.13 -4.09 1.12
C ALA A 164 20.27 -3.22 1.66
N SER A 165 21.22 -2.80 0.81
CA SER A 165 22.38 -2.00 1.23
C SER A 165 22.05 -0.58 1.71
N VAL A 166 20.82 -0.10 1.46
CA VAL A 166 20.36 1.21 1.95
C VAL A 166 20.31 1.22 3.48
N THR A 167 19.77 0.16 4.07
CA THR A 167 19.51 0.06 5.50
C THR A 167 20.40 -0.98 6.20
N HIS A 168 20.92 -1.97 5.47
CA HIS A 168 21.64 -3.13 6.03
C HIS A 168 23.06 -3.30 5.46
N GLY A 169 23.84 -4.14 6.14
CA GLY A 169 25.19 -4.54 5.75
C GLY A 169 25.45 -6.03 6.02
N GLY A 170 26.55 -6.57 5.48
CA GLY A 170 26.98 -7.95 5.74
C GLY A 170 25.89 -8.99 5.44
N ASN A 171 25.60 -9.86 6.41
CA ASN A 171 24.58 -10.90 6.29
C ASN A 171 23.17 -10.34 6.01
N GLY A 172 22.87 -9.11 6.41
CA GLY A 172 21.61 -8.44 6.07
C GLY A 172 21.44 -8.29 4.55
N ILE A 173 22.52 -7.97 3.82
CA ILE A 173 22.51 -7.90 2.35
C ILE A 173 22.45 -9.31 1.75
N TYR A 174 23.20 -10.26 2.31
CA TYR A 174 23.21 -11.64 1.80
C TYR A 174 21.85 -12.31 1.92
N GLY A 175 21.12 -12.08 3.01
CA GLY A 175 19.76 -12.60 3.16
C GLY A 175 18.79 -12.02 2.14
N GLY A 176 18.85 -10.71 1.88
CA GLY A 176 18.07 -10.10 0.81
C GLY A 176 18.34 -10.75 -0.55
N ILE A 177 19.62 -10.90 -0.92
CA ILE A 177 20.01 -11.56 -2.18
C ILE A 177 19.46 -12.99 -2.23
N PHE A 178 19.65 -13.75 -1.17
CA PHE A 178 19.21 -15.14 -1.09
C PHE A 178 17.69 -15.26 -1.32
N VAL A 179 16.88 -14.45 -0.63
CA VAL A 179 15.42 -14.49 -0.73
C VAL A 179 14.94 -14.08 -2.12
N ALA A 180 15.43 -12.96 -2.68
CA ALA A 180 15.05 -12.51 -4.02
C ALA A 180 15.41 -13.56 -5.09
N VAL A 181 16.58 -14.19 -4.98
CA VAL A 181 17.00 -15.25 -5.91
C VAL A 181 16.10 -16.48 -5.78
N CYS A 182 15.77 -16.91 -4.55
CA CYS A 182 14.85 -18.02 -4.34
C CYS A 182 13.48 -17.77 -4.99
N ILE A 183 12.92 -16.57 -4.80
CA ILE A 183 11.63 -16.18 -5.39
C ILE A 183 11.71 -16.15 -6.92
N SER A 184 12.75 -15.51 -7.47
CA SER A 184 12.97 -15.44 -8.92
C SER A 184 13.14 -16.83 -9.54
N ALA A 185 13.86 -17.73 -8.87
CA ALA A 185 14.06 -19.11 -9.31
C ALA A 185 12.78 -19.95 -9.24
N ALA A 186 11.90 -19.71 -8.26
CA ALA A 186 10.66 -20.47 -8.06
C ALA A 186 9.65 -20.35 -9.22
N PHE A 187 9.80 -19.34 -10.08
CA PHE A 187 9.05 -19.23 -11.34
C PHE A 187 9.35 -20.39 -12.30
N GLU A 188 10.57 -20.92 -12.29
CA GLU A 188 11.03 -21.97 -13.21
C GLU A 188 11.36 -23.30 -12.53
N GLU A 189 11.73 -23.30 -11.24
CA GLU A 189 12.10 -24.49 -10.48
C GLU A 189 11.06 -24.82 -9.41
N LYS A 190 10.80 -26.11 -9.22
CA LYS A 190 9.84 -26.64 -8.24
C LYS A 190 10.50 -27.48 -7.16
N ASP A 191 11.74 -27.92 -7.33
CA ASP A 191 12.48 -28.60 -6.27
C ASP A 191 13.00 -27.59 -5.23
N ILE A 192 12.55 -27.73 -3.98
CA ILE A 192 12.87 -26.81 -2.90
C ILE A 192 14.38 -26.78 -2.60
N LYS A 193 15.04 -27.95 -2.61
CA LYS A 193 16.48 -28.03 -2.35
C LYS A 193 17.26 -27.30 -3.43
N LYS A 194 16.84 -27.44 -4.70
CA LYS A 194 17.46 -26.69 -5.81
C LYS A 194 17.21 -25.19 -5.74
N ILE A 195 16.02 -24.75 -5.32
CA ILE A 195 15.73 -23.32 -5.09
C ILE A 195 16.68 -22.76 -4.02
N ILE A 196 16.81 -23.46 -2.88
CA ILE A 196 17.72 -23.06 -1.80
C ILE A 196 19.19 -23.03 -2.29
N GLN A 197 19.63 -24.08 -3.00
CA GLN A 197 20.98 -24.14 -3.58
C GLN A 197 21.24 -23.00 -4.57
N LYS A 198 20.22 -22.62 -5.35
CA LYS A 198 20.30 -21.48 -6.27
C LYS A 198 20.45 -20.18 -5.50
N GLY A 199 19.74 -19.97 -4.39
CA GLY A 199 19.94 -18.82 -3.51
C GLY A 199 21.37 -18.75 -2.94
N LEU A 200 21.88 -19.89 -2.44
CA LEU A 200 23.25 -20.00 -1.91
C LEU A 200 24.33 -19.64 -2.93
N SER A 201 24.12 -19.91 -4.23
CA SER A 201 25.13 -19.62 -5.25
C SER A 201 25.39 -18.14 -5.52
N TYR A 202 24.62 -17.22 -4.91
CA TYR A 202 24.77 -15.76 -5.09
C TYR A 202 25.36 -15.04 -3.87
N ILE A 203 25.67 -15.78 -2.81
CA ILE A 203 26.27 -15.24 -1.58
C ILE A 203 27.62 -15.92 -1.31
N PRO A 204 28.52 -15.31 -0.53
CA PRO A 204 29.81 -15.93 -0.20
C PRO A 204 29.62 -17.26 0.53
N GLU A 205 30.33 -18.31 0.11
CA GLU A 205 30.19 -19.67 0.68
C GLU A 205 30.65 -19.76 2.14
N ASP A 206 31.55 -18.86 2.56
CA ASP A 206 32.14 -18.81 3.90
C ASP A 206 31.43 -17.82 4.84
N CYS A 207 30.32 -17.20 4.42
CA CYS A 207 29.55 -16.32 5.29
C CYS A 207 28.66 -17.10 6.28
N GLU A 208 28.33 -16.44 7.38
CA GLU A 208 27.52 -17.03 8.45
C GLU A 208 26.12 -17.44 7.96
N TYR A 209 25.54 -16.66 7.05
CA TYR A 209 24.25 -16.97 6.41
C TYR A 209 24.31 -18.28 5.61
N ALA A 210 25.34 -18.48 4.79
CA ALA A 210 25.51 -19.71 4.02
C ALA A 210 25.74 -20.91 4.96
N ARG A 211 26.56 -20.72 6.01
CA ARG A 211 26.85 -21.74 7.02
C ARG A 211 25.59 -22.26 7.71
N VAL A 212 24.69 -21.38 8.15
CA VAL A 212 23.47 -21.80 8.84
C VAL A 212 22.50 -22.53 7.91
N VAL A 213 22.34 -22.04 6.67
CA VAL A 213 21.46 -22.68 5.67
C VAL A 213 21.97 -24.10 5.38
N GLN A 214 23.27 -24.26 5.13
CA GLN A 214 23.88 -25.56 4.89
C GLN A 214 23.74 -26.49 6.09
N ALA A 215 23.93 -25.99 7.33
CA ALA A 215 23.79 -26.78 8.54
C ALA A 215 22.36 -27.32 8.72
N VAL A 216 21.33 -26.50 8.45
CA VAL A 216 19.93 -26.94 8.52
C VAL A 216 19.61 -27.95 7.42
N MET A 217 20.11 -27.74 6.18
CA MET A 217 19.97 -28.70 5.09
C MET A 217 20.61 -30.05 5.45
N GLU A 218 21.84 -30.06 5.96
CA GLU A 218 22.54 -31.27 6.40
C GLU A 218 21.81 -31.96 7.55
N TYR A 219 21.28 -31.21 8.51
CA TYR A 219 20.48 -31.77 9.59
C TYR A 219 19.24 -32.48 9.05
N TYR A 220 18.51 -31.85 8.12
CA TYR A 220 17.34 -32.43 7.47
C TYR A 220 17.66 -33.72 6.72
N GLU A 221 18.74 -33.78 5.94
CA GLU A 221 19.12 -35.02 5.23
C GLU A 221 19.34 -36.20 6.19
N ASN A 222 19.88 -35.93 7.37
CA ASN A 222 20.14 -36.95 8.38
C ASN A 222 18.91 -37.26 9.27
N HIS A 223 17.98 -36.31 9.44
CA HIS A 223 16.82 -36.40 10.34
C HIS A 223 15.52 -35.86 9.70
N PRO A 224 15.03 -36.45 8.60
CA PRO A 224 13.94 -35.86 7.81
C PRO A 224 12.54 -35.95 8.45
N ALA A 225 12.39 -36.67 9.57
CA ALA A 225 11.08 -37.06 10.09
C ALA A 225 10.43 -36.04 11.03
N ASP A 226 11.20 -35.33 11.87
CA ASP A 226 10.66 -34.43 12.89
C ASP A 226 11.30 -33.03 12.85
N TRP A 227 10.52 -32.06 12.36
CA TRP A 227 10.95 -30.67 12.30
C TRP A 227 11.21 -30.09 13.70
N ARG A 228 10.59 -30.62 14.77
CA ARG A 228 10.80 -30.11 16.14
C ARG A 228 12.20 -30.46 16.64
N GLU A 229 12.76 -31.59 16.23
CA GLU A 229 14.16 -31.91 16.52
C GLU A 229 15.12 -30.96 15.81
N CYS A 230 14.82 -30.61 14.55
CA CYS A 230 15.57 -29.61 13.81
C CYS A 230 15.44 -28.21 14.43
N PHE A 231 14.25 -27.80 14.85
CA PHE A 231 14.06 -26.52 15.53
C PHE A 231 14.83 -26.46 16.85
N ARG A 232 14.82 -27.55 17.62
CA ARG A 232 15.65 -27.65 18.84
C ARG A 232 17.14 -27.53 18.53
N TYR A 233 17.61 -28.17 17.45
CA TYR A 233 18.99 -28.00 16.98
C TYR A 233 19.30 -26.54 16.61
N ILE A 234 18.40 -25.87 15.88
CA ILE A 234 18.53 -24.45 15.54
C ILE A 234 18.57 -23.60 16.81
N TYR A 235 17.66 -23.81 17.74
CA TYR A 235 17.61 -23.07 19.01
C TYR A 235 18.92 -23.21 19.80
N GLU A 236 19.47 -24.42 19.91
CA GLU A 236 20.68 -24.70 20.69
C GLU A 236 21.95 -24.08 20.05
N ASN A 237 22.03 -24.03 18.73
CA ASN A 237 23.25 -23.70 17.98
C ASN A 237 23.22 -22.32 17.30
N PHE A 238 22.04 -21.81 16.97
CA PHE A 238 21.81 -20.61 16.17
C PHE A 238 20.66 -19.74 16.70
N GLY A 239 20.26 -19.88 17.97
CA GLY A 239 19.21 -19.05 18.57
C GLY A 239 19.59 -17.57 18.68
N TYR A 240 18.62 -16.70 19.00
CA TYR A 240 18.87 -15.26 19.17
C TYR A 240 19.94 -14.93 20.21
N ASP A 241 20.13 -15.77 21.23
CA ASP A 241 21.18 -15.60 22.24
C ASP A 241 22.61 -15.74 21.69
N ARG A 242 22.76 -16.22 20.44
CA ARG A 242 24.05 -16.40 19.76
C ARG A 242 24.46 -15.20 18.91
N TYR A 243 23.57 -14.24 18.68
CA TYR A 243 23.81 -13.10 17.80
C TYR A 243 23.45 -11.77 18.47
N PRO A 244 24.13 -10.67 18.11
CA PRO A 244 23.83 -9.35 18.65
C PRO A 244 22.57 -8.73 18.02
N GLY A 245 22.01 -7.73 18.69
CA GLY A 245 20.82 -6.99 18.21
C GLY A 245 19.50 -7.56 18.75
N ASN A 246 18.39 -7.06 18.22
CA ASN A 246 17.05 -7.40 18.69
C ASN A 246 16.42 -8.54 17.89
N CYS A 247 16.58 -8.51 16.57
CA CYS A 247 16.06 -9.50 15.63
C CYS A 247 17.12 -9.76 14.54
N HIS A 248 18.13 -10.56 14.90
CA HIS A 248 19.23 -10.87 13.98
C HIS A 248 18.76 -11.75 12.82
N ILE A 249 19.38 -11.61 11.65
CA ILE A 249 18.92 -12.33 10.44
C ILE A 249 19.18 -13.85 10.47
N ILE A 250 20.22 -14.30 11.16
CA ILE A 250 20.71 -15.71 11.11
C ILE A 250 19.74 -16.74 11.73
N PRO A 251 19.18 -16.54 12.94
CA PRO A 251 18.18 -17.46 13.49
C PRO A 251 16.93 -17.56 12.60
N ASN A 252 16.53 -16.42 12.01
CA ASN A 252 15.34 -16.31 11.19
C ASN A 252 15.44 -17.10 9.89
N ILE A 253 16.54 -16.97 9.13
CA ILE A 253 16.74 -17.83 7.94
C ILE A 253 16.78 -19.31 8.30
N ALA A 254 17.35 -19.70 9.45
CA ALA A 254 17.38 -21.10 9.85
C ALA A 254 15.96 -21.69 9.95
N VAL A 255 15.02 -20.94 10.54
CA VAL A 255 13.60 -21.31 10.63
C VAL A 255 12.93 -21.36 9.26
N MET A 256 13.24 -20.41 8.36
CA MET A 256 12.71 -20.43 7.00
C MET A 256 13.16 -21.68 6.22
N ILE A 257 14.46 -22.04 6.30
CA ILE A 257 15.00 -23.24 5.65
C ILE A 257 14.39 -24.51 6.23
N LEU A 258 14.26 -24.59 7.56
CA LEU A 258 13.56 -25.70 8.21
C LEU A 258 12.14 -25.83 7.66
N ALA A 259 11.37 -24.75 7.63
CA ALA A 259 9.99 -24.78 7.16
C ALA A 259 9.89 -25.25 5.70
N LEU A 260 10.73 -24.70 4.82
CA LEU A 260 10.77 -25.07 3.40
C LEU A 260 11.08 -26.56 3.20
N LEU A 261 12.03 -27.12 3.95
CA LEU A 261 12.43 -28.53 3.83
C LEU A 261 11.37 -29.49 4.39
N TYR A 262 10.92 -29.27 5.64
CA TYR A 262 9.95 -30.15 6.30
C TYR A 262 8.51 -29.93 5.83
N GLY A 263 8.23 -28.82 5.14
CA GLY A 263 6.97 -28.53 4.48
C GLY A 263 6.72 -29.37 3.22
N GLU A 264 7.78 -29.96 2.63
CA GLU A 264 7.72 -30.90 1.50
C GLU A 264 6.95 -30.38 0.27
N GLY A 265 6.88 -29.06 0.11
CA GLY A 265 6.17 -28.40 -0.98
C GLY A 265 4.69 -28.15 -0.74
N ASP A 266 4.13 -28.57 0.40
CA ASP A 266 2.76 -28.22 0.79
C ASP A 266 2.73 -26.82 1.39
N PHE A 267 1.90 -25.93 0.83
CA PHE A 267 1.81 -24.54 1.25
C PHE A 267 1.40 -24.41 2.72
N SER A 268 0.32 -25.11 3.12
CA SER A 268 -0.24 -24.97 4.47
C SER A 268 0.72 -25.47 5.53
N LYS A 269 1.31 -26.66 5.33
CA LYS A 269 2.27 -27.30 6.22
C LYS A 269 3.52 -26.44 6.36
N THR A 270 4.03 -25.91 5.25
CA THR A 270 5.21 -25.03 5.26
C THR A 270 4.97 -23.80 6.13
N LEU A 271 3.86 -23.07 5.89
CA LEU A 271 3.52 -21.86 6.64
C LEU A 271 3.27 -22.15 8.13
N THR A 272 2.54 -23.22 8.47
CA THR A 272 2.25 -23.52 9.87
C THR A 272 3.48 -24.00 10.64
N ILE A 273 4.39 -24.76 10.02
CA ILE A 273 5.69 -25.09 10.62
C ILE A 273 6.49 -23.82 10.91
N CYS A 274 6.59 -22.93 9.92
CA CYS A 274 7.31 -21.66 10.06
C CYS A 274 6.72 -20.82 11.21
N ASN A 275 5.40 -20.65 11.23
CA ASN A 275 4.70 -19.86 12.24
C ASN A 275 4.87 -20.43 13.66
N MET A 276 4.79 -21.75 13.79
CA MET A 276 4.92 -22.41 15.10
C MET A 276 6.33 -22.32 15.69
N CYS A 277 7.37 -22.15 14.88
CA CYS A 277 8.73 -21.93 15.39
C CYS A 277 8.84 -20.65 16.24
N GLY A 278 7.93 -19.69 16.07
CA GLY A 278 7.91 -18.43 16.80
C GLY A 278 8.96 -17.45 16.27
N TRP A 279 9.45 -16.59 17.17
CA TRP A 279 10.33 -15.47 16.83
C TRP A 279 9.63 -14.43 15.95
N ASP A 280 10.25 -14.02 14.84
CA ASP A 280 9.73 -12.98 13.96
C ASP A 280 8.78 -13.60 12.92
N THR A 281 7.53 -13.85 13.32
CA THR A 281 6.66 -14.78 12.60
C THR A 281 5.99 -14.20 11.37
N ASP A 282 5.58 -12.93 11.38
CA ASP A 282 5.03 -12.25 10.19
C ASP A 282 6.00 -12.28 9.01
N CYS A 283 7.25 -11.94 9.25
CA CYS A 283 8.24 -11.84 8.19
C CYS A 283 8.77 -13.20 7.71
N ASN A 284 9.10 -14.11 8.62
CA ASN A 284 9.57 -15.45 8.26
C ASN A 284 8.50 -16.21 7.46
N VAL A 285 7.25 -16.17 7.95
CA VAL A 285 6.13 -16.81 7.27
C VAL A 285 5.83 -16.07 5.97
N GLY A 286 5.90 -14.73 5.96
CA GLY A 286 5.75 -13.91 4.76
C GLY A 286 6.72 -14.30 3.63
N ASN A 287 8.04 -14.31 3.90
CA ASN A 287 9.04 -14.64 2.89
C ASN A 287 8.91 -16.08 2.38
N VAL A 288 8.71 -17.03 3.29
CA VAL A 288 8.49 -18.45 2.93
C VAL A 288 7.22 -18.59 2.10
N ALA A 289 6.15 -17.88 2.46
CA ALA A 289 4.91 -17.89 1.71
C ALA A 289 5.09 -17.32 0.30
N THR A 290 5.86 -16.26 0.10
CA THR A 290 6.13 -15.75 -1.25
C THR A 290 6.84 -16.77 -2.13
N ILE A 291 7.91 -17.41 -1.62
CA ILE A 291 8.63 -18.48 -2.34
C ILE A 291 7.65 -19.60 -2.71
N MET A 292 6.85 -20.06 -1.74
CA MET A 292 5.89 -21.12 -1.95
C MET A 292 4.72 -20.73 -2.86
N GLY A 293 4.28 -19.47 -2.83
CA GLY A 293 3.20 -18.94 -3.66
C GLY A 293 3.59 -18.90 -5.13
N VAL A 294 4.80 -18.41 -5.43
CA VAL A 294 5.35 -18.46 -6.79
C VAL A 294 5.59 -19.90 -7.24
N ARG A 295 6.18 -20.73 -6.37
CA ARG A 295 6.46 -22.14 -6.66
C ARG A 295 5.18 -22.90 -6.98
N ASN A 296 4.15 -22.76 -6.15
CA ASN A 296 2.95 -23.59 -6.23
C ASN A 296 1.89 -23.00 -7.19
N GLY A 297 1.95 -21.70 -7.47
CA GLY A 297 0.88 -20.96 -8.13
C GLY A 297 -0.39 -20.88 -7.26
N LEU A 298 -1.41 -20.19 -7.76
CA LEU A 298 -2.68 -20.01 -7.03
C LEU A 298 -3.37 -21.32 -6.66
N ASN A 299 -3.23 -22.36 -7.49
CA ASN A 299 -3.83 -23.68 -7.28
C ASN A 299 -3.27 -24.40 -6.06
N GLY A 300 -2.04 -24.11 -5.66
CA GLY A 300 -1.45 -24.70 -4.46
C GLY A 300 -1.65 -23.87 -3.19
N ILE A 301 -2.43 -22.79 -3.25
CA ILE A 301 -2.83 -21.98 -2.09
C ILE A 301 -4.32 -22.25 -1.80
N PRO A 302 -4.65 -23.08 -0.78
CA PRO A 302 -6.04 -23.41 -0.45
C PRO A 302 -6.95 -22.19 -0.28
N TYR A 303 -7.98 -22.09 -1.13
CA TYR A 303 -8.83 -20.88 -1.23
C TYR A 303 -9.60 -20.57 0.06
N GLU A 304 -10.42 -21.50 0.55
CA GLU A 304 -11.26 -21.29 1.74
C GLU A 304 -10.43 -20.96 2.98
N LYS A 305 -9.24 -21.55 3.08
CA LYS A 305 -8.40 -21.46 4.26
C LYS A 305 -7.55 -20.19 4.31
N TRP A 306 -6.94 -19.83 3.18
CA TRP A 306 -5.92 -18.78 3.16
C TRP A 306 -6.32 -17.55 2.38
N ARG A 307 -6.97 -17.72 1.22
CA ARG A 307 -7.25 -16.63 0.27
C ARG A 307 -8.54 -15.90 0.62
N LYS A 308 -9.61 -16.64 0.85
CA LYS A 308 -10.94 -16.10 1.18
C LYS A 308 -10.93 -15.21 2.43
N PRO A 309 -10.24 -15.55 3.53
CA PRO A 309 -10.19 -14.66 4.70
C PRO A 309 -9.46 -13.34 4.44
N VAL A 310 -8.45 -13.33 3.55
CA VAL A 310 -7.71 -12.12 3.14
C VAL A 310 -8.55 -11.20 2.27
N HIS A 311 -9.40 -11.77 1.40
CA HIS A 311 -10.36 -11.01 0.59
C HIS A 311 -9.69 -9.88 -0.22
N ASP A 312 -8.50 -10.16 -0.75
CA ASP A 312 -7.61 -9.20 -1.45
C ASP A 312 -7.30 -7.91 -0.69
N PHE A 313 -7.60 -7.86 0.61
CA PHE A 313 -7.47 -6.63 1.38
C PHE A 313 -6.01 -6.37 1.71
N LEU A 314 -5.58 -5.16 1.35
CA LEU A 314 -4.29 -4.61 1.68
C LEU A 314 -4.42 -3.09 1.83
N VAL A 315 -3.94 -2.61 2.97
CA VAL A 315 -3.63 -1.20 3.20
C VAL A 315 -2.16 -1.03 3.54
N CYS A 316 -1.63 0.14 3.26
CA CYS A 316 -0.25 0.48 3.58
C CYS A 316 -0.16 1.72 4.48
N SER A 317 1.04 2.03 4.95
CA SER A 317 1.32 3.21 5.77
C SER A 317 2.49 3.97 5.18
N SER A 318 2.21 4.95 4.31
CA SER A 318 3.18 5.88 3.73
C SER A 318 2.70 7.32 3.86
N VAL A 319 3.56 8.28 3.53
CA VAL A 319 3.19 9.70 3.52
C VAL A 319 2.25 10.06 2.35
N ILE A 320 1.96 9.15 1.42
CA ILE A 320 1.00 9.38 0.33
C ILE A 320 -0.27 8.58 0.61
N GLY A 321 -1.25 9.22 1.25
CA GLY A 321 -2.47 8.55 1.73
C GLY A 321 -3.31 7.84 0.68
N SER A 322 -3.30 8.30 -0.58
CA SER A 322 -4.02 7.62 -1.67
C SER A 322 -3.32 6.34 -2.14
N LEU A 323 -2.03 6.18 -1.85
CA LEU A 323 -1.28 4.94 -2.05
C LEU A 323 -1.38 4.01 -0.85
N ASN A 324 -2.08 4.39 0.21
CA ASN A 324 -2.29 3.53 1.36
C ASN A 324 -3.53 2.65 1.21
N ILE A 325 -4.34 2.84 0.15
CA ILE A 325 -5.51 2.02 -0.20
C ILE A 325 -5.22 1.33 -1.55
N MET A 326 -4.50 0.20 -1.51
CA MET A 326 -4.05 -0.47 -2.75
C MET A 326 -4.92 -1.67 -3.14
N ASP A 327 -5.22 -2.60 -2.24
CA ASP A 327 -5.62 -3.98 -2.57
C ASP A 327 -4.50 -4.84 -3.21
N ILE A 328 -4.60 -6.16 -3.05
CA ILE A 328 -3.57 -7.12 -3.50
C ILE A 328 -3.46 -7.15 -5.04
N PRO A 329 -4.56 -7.20 -5.81
CA PRO A 329 -4.51 -7.10 -7.26
C PRO A 329 -3.77 -5.87 -7.80
N PHE A 330 -3.98 -4.68 -7.21
CA PHE A 330 -3.24 -3.47 -7.57
C PHE A 330 -1.73 -3.67 -7.38
N GLY A 331 -1.32 -4.17 -6.20
CA GLY A 331 0.09 -4.42 -5.89
C GLY A 331 0.72 -5.39 -6.88
N ALA A 332 0.05 -6.49 -7.21
CA ALA A 332 0.51 -7.46 -8.20
C ALA A 332 0.62 -6.86 -9.62
N SER A 333 -0.38 -6.08 -10.03
CA SER A 333 -0.40 -5.37 -11.31
C SER A 333 0.71 -4.33 -11.41
N TYR A 334 1.02 -3.64 -10.31
CA TYR A 334 2.13 -2.69 -10.23
C TYR A 334 3.49 -3.39 -10.34
N ILE A 335 3.68 -4.53 -9.65
CA ILE A 335 4.88 -5.36 -9.77
C ILE A 335 5.04 -5.87 -11.21
N ALA A 336 3.95 -6.36 -11.82
CA ALA A 336 3.95 -6.82 -13.22
C ALA A 336 4.29 -5.69 -14.21
N LYS A 337 3.74 -4.49 -14.02
CA LYS A 337 4.09 -3.29 -14.80
C LYS A 337 5.61 -3.08 -14.84
N LEU A 338 6.24 -3.11 -13.67
CA LEU A 338 7.68 -2.91 -13.54
C LEU A 338 8.46 -4.06 -14.16
N ALA A 339 8.03 -5.31 -13.94
CA ALA A 339 8.68 -6.49 -14.50
C ALA A 339 8.76 -6.44 -16.04
N TYR A 340 7.65 -6.12 -16.71
CA TYR A 340 7.62 -5.98 -18.18
C TYR A 340 8.46 -4.79 -18.66
N ALA A 341 8.40 -3.65 -17.96
CA ALA A 341 9.20 -2.48 -18.30
C ALA A 341 10.71 -2.75 -18.18
N ILE A 342 11.12 -3.46 -17.12
CA ILE A 342 12.50 -3.90 -16.91
C ILE A 342 12.95 -4.89 -17.99
N ALA A 343 12.07 -5.81 -18.40
CA ALA A 343 12.35 -6.75 -19.49
C ALA A 343 12.43 -6.06 -20.87
N GLY A 344 11.94 -4.83 -21.00
CA GLY A 344 11.83 -4.12 -22.27
C GLY A 344 10.77 -4.74 -23.20
N GLU A 345 9.75 -5.35 -22.61
CA GLU A 345 8.70 -6.07 -23.34
C GLU A 345 7.33 -5.38 -23.20
N GLU A 346 6.48 -5.54 -24.21
CA GLU A 346 5.09 -5.08 -24.13
C GLU A 346 4.25 -6.03 -23.27
N ILE A 347 3.38 -5.46 -22.43
CA ILE A 347 2.43 -6.23 -21.65
C ILE A 347 1.39 -6.84 -22.63
N PRO A 348 1.01 -8.12 -22.51
CA PRO A 348 -0.02 -8.70 -23.36
C PRO A 348 -1.41 -8.15 -23.02
N GLU A 349 -2.33 -8.10 -24.00
CA GLU A 349 -3.75 -7.85 -23.70
C GLU A 349 -4.41 -9.06 -23.02
N PRO A 350 -5.40 -8.87 -22.14
CA PRO A 350 -6.00 -7.59 -21.74
C PRO A 350 -5.21 -6.82 -20.65
N TRP A 351 -4.13 -7.41 -20.12
CA TRP A 351 -3.35 -6.86 -19.01
C TRP A 351 -2.74 -5.50 -19.31
N ASN A 352 -2.33 -5.24 -20.55
CA ASN A 352 -1.82 -3.93 -20.94
C ASN A 352 -2.84 -2.82 -20.73
N THR A 353 -4.09 -3.03 -21.17
CA THR A 353 -5.18 -2.07 -20.94
C THR A 353 -5.43 -1.87 -19.46
N ILE A 354 -5.52 -2.96 -18.68
CA ILE A 354 -5.73 -2.90 -17.23
C ILE A 354 -4.59 -2.12 -16.56
N ILE A 355 -3.35 -2.56 -16.71
CA ILE A 355 -2.19 -2.04 -15.98
C ILE A 355 -1.82 -0.61 -16.40
N MET A 356 -1.92 -0.27 -17.68
CA MET A 356 -1.44 1.02 -18.17
C MET A 356 -2.50 2.12 -18.14
N LYS A 357 -3.79 1.77 -18.17
CA LYS A 357 -4.90 2.74 -18.25
C LYS A 357 -5.84 2.71 -17.05
N LYS A 358 -5.98 1.56 -16.40
CA LYS A 358 -7.01 1.32 -15.37
C LYS A 358 -6.46 0.52 -14.19
N ILE A 359 -5.23 0.78 -13.75
CA ILE A 359 -4.58 -0.04 -12.71
C ILE A 359 -5.36 -0.07 -11.39
N ASP A 360 -6.12 0.98 -11.09
CA ASP A 360 -6.97 1.10 -9.91
C ASP A 360 -8.37 0.46 -10.07
N SER A 361 -8.70 -0.13 -11.22
CA SER A 361 -10.02 -0.72 -11.49
C SER A 361 -10.20 -2.07 -10.80
N CYS A 362 -11.42 -2.35 -10.36
CA CYS A 362 -11.81 -3.70 -9.95
C CYS A 362 -12.16 -4.51 -11.22
N HIS A 363 -11.17 -5.22 -11.76
CA HIS A 363 -11.24 -5.94 -13.04
C HIS A 363 -11.39 -7.46 -12.91
N PHE A 364 -11.12 -8.04 -11.73
CA PHE A 364 -11.36 -9.46 -11.38
C PHE A 364 -10.65 -10.54 -12.24
N GLU A 365 -9.82 -10.16 -13.20
CA GLU A 365 -9.10 -11.11 -14.09
C GLU A 365 -8.17 -12.11 -13.37
N TYR A 366 -7.60 -11.73 -12.22
CA TYR A 366 -6.83 -12.68 -11.41
C TYR A 366 -7.78 -13.76 -10.84
N PRO A 367 -7.51 -15.07 -11.04
CA PRO A 367 -8.38 -16.13 -10.54
C PRO A 367 -8.62 -15.99 -9.04
N GLY A 368 -9.87 -15.95 -8.60
CA GLY A 368 -10.26 -15.80 -7.20
C GLY A 368 -10.15 -14.38 -6.63
N SER A 369 -9.82 -13.38 -7.44
CA SER A 369 -9.73 -11.98 -7.00
C SER A 369 -11.11 -11.37 -6.69
N THR A 370 -11.16 -10.61 -5.61
CA THR A 370 -12.33 -9.87 -5.15
C THR A 370 -12.12 -8.36 -5.11
N HIS A 371 -10.89 -7.86 -5.26
CA HIS A 371 -10.53 -6.44 -5.07
C HIS A 371 -11.11 -5.83 -3.79
N SER A 372 -11.27 -6.65 -2.74
CA SER A 372 -11.89 -6.28 -1.48
C SER A 372 -13.28 -5.64 -1.58
N ILE A 373 -14.04 -5.97 -2.63
CA ILE A 373 -15.41 -5.50 -2.80
C ILE A 373 -16.26 -5.96 -1.62
N ARG A 374 -17.05 -5.03 -1.08
CA ARG A 374 -17.95 -5.24 0.06
C ARG A 374 -19.38 -5.24 -0.39
N VAL A 375 -20.22 -5.92 0.39
CA VAL A 375 -21.66 -5.95 0.20
C VAL A 375 -22.32 -5.46 1.49
N ARG A 376 -23.30 -4.57 1.38
CA ARG A 376 -24.21 -4.23 2.47
C ARG A 376 -25.62 -4.03 1.92
N THR A 377 -26.61 -4.13 2.78
CA THR A 377 -28.02 -3.94 2.42
C THR A 377 -28.63 -2.84 3.27
N ASP A 378 -29.47 -2.00 2.69
CA ASP A 378 -30.33 -1.11 3.45
C ASP A 378 -31.78 -1.60 3.33
N GLY A 379 -32.36 -1.99 4.46
CA GLY A 379 -33.76 -2.42 4.56
C GLY A 379 -34.73 -1.24 4.68
N LEU A 380 -35.98 -1.45 4.25
CA LEU A 380 -37.02 -0.40 4.25
C LEU A 380 -37.75 -0.22 5.60
N ASP A 381 -37.68 -1.18 6.53
CA ASP A 381 -38.44 -1.15 7.80
C ASP A 381 -37.59 -1.64 8.99
N VAL A 382 -37.75 -1.01 10.16
CA VAL A 382 -37.17 -1.41 11.46
C VAL A 382 -37.57 -2.84 11.85
N ARG A 383 -38.68 -3.35 11.29
CA ARG A 383 -39.24 -4.70 11.49
C ARG A 383 -38.68 -5.77 10.54
N ALA A 384 -37.96 -5.39 9.48
CA ALA A 384 -37.37 -6.36 8.56
C ALA A 384 -36.37 -7.27 9.29
N ARG A 385 -36.21 -8.51 8.81
CA ARG A 385 -35.16 -9.40 9.33
C ARG A 385 -33.82 -8.70 9.17
N ARG A 386 -33.00 -8.63 10.22
CA ARG A 386 -31.72 -7.89 10.16
C ARG A 386 -30.53 -8.75 9.74
N GLU A 387 -30.64 -10.06 9.87
CA GLU A 387 -29.60 -10.99 9.47
C GLU A 387 -29.67 -11.18 7.96
N ARG A 388 -28.67 -10.65 7.26
CA ARG A 388 -28.40 -10.88 5.84
C ARG A 388 -27.06 -11.59 5.76
N GLU A 389 -27.03 -12.72 5.08
CA GLU A 389 -25.80 -13.37 4.68
C GLU A 389 -25.47 -12.96 3.25
N TRP A 390 -24.20 -12.75 2.97
CA TRP A 390 -23.75 -12.52 1.60
C TRP A 390 -22.48 -13.30 1.32
N GLU A 391 -22.27 -13.58 0.04
CA GLU A 391 -21.05 -14.16 -0.49
C GLU A 391 -20.64 -13.40 -1.74
N VAL A 392 -19.34 -13.23 -1.90
CA VAL A 392 -18.71 -12.66 -3.10
C VAL A 392 -17.74 -13.68 -3.66
N THR A 393 -17.79 -13.90 -4.97
CA THR A 393 -17.02 -14.95 -5.62
C THR A 393 -16.63 -14.51 -7.02
N ASN A 394 -15.34 -14.61 -7.31
CA ASN A 394 -14.80 -14.48 -8.65
C ASN A 394 -15.35 -15.60 -9.55
N THR A 395 -15.87 -15.26 -10.73
CA THR A 395 -16.59 -16.21 -11.59
C THR A 395 -16.16 -16.10 -13.04
N GLU A 396 -16.16 -17.24 -13.74
CA GLU A 396 -15.98 -17.35 -15.20
C GLU A 396 -17.32 -17.58 -15.93
N GLU A 397 -18.46 -17.47 -15.20
CA GLU A 397 -19.79 -17.65 -15.76
C GLU A 397 -20.09 -16.67 -16.91
N THR A 398 -19.69 -15.42 -16.72
CA THR A 398 -19.75 -14.34 -17.71
C THR A 398 -18.83 -13.22 -17.24
N ALA A 399 -18.37 -12.38 -18.17
CA ALA A 399 -17.58 -11.19 -17.89
C ALA A 399 -17.97 -10.08 -18.87
N TYR A 400 -17.82 -8.82 -18.45
CA TYR A 400 -18.03 -7.68 -19.34
C TYR A 400 -16.80 -7.48 -20.22
N THR A 401 -15.63 -7.44 -19.58
CA THR A 401 -14.34 -7.50 -20.25
C THR A 401 -13.52 -8.69 -19.74
N GLY A 402 -12.51 -9.09 -20.50
CA GLY A 402 -11.65 -10.21 -20.08
C GLY A 402 -12.37 -11.54 -19.99
N LEU A 403 -12.10 -12.28 -18.91
CA LEU A 403 -12.57 -13.66 -18.69
C LEU A 403 -13.35 -13.82 -17.39
N ARG A 404 -13.23 -12.88 -16.44
CA ARG A 404 -13.77 -13.05 -15.09
C ARG A 404 -14.47 -11.80 -14.61
N ALA A 405 -15.49 -12.01 -13.79
CA ALA A 405 -16.22 -10.96 -13.10
C ALA A 405 -16.45 -11.32 -11.63
N LEU A 406 -17.04 -10.42 -10.85
CA LEU A 406 -17.40 -10.68 -9.47
C LEU A 406 -18.89 -10.95 -9.32
N LYS A 407 -19.23 -12.18 -8.93
CA LYS A 407 -20.59 -12.55 -8.52
C LYS A 407 -20.78 -12.25 -7.03
N PHE A 408 -21.94 -11.73 -6.67
CA PHE A 408 -22.37 -11.63 -5.28
C PHE A 408 -23.75 -12.24 -5.11
N THR A 409 -23.98 -12.88 -3.96
CA THR A 409 -25.28 -13.43 -3.56
C THR A 409 -25.64 -12.89 -2.18
N VAL A 410 -26.89 -12.47 -1.99
CA VAL A 410 -27.42 -12.03 -0.70
C VAL A 410 -28.67 -12.82 -0.36
N LYS A 411 -28.75 -13.31 0.88
CA LYS A 411 -29.84 -14.16 1.37
C LYS A 411 -30.16 -13.89 2.85
N PRO A 412 -31.43 -13.95 3.27
CA PRO A 412 -32.63 -13.74 2.43
C PRO A 412 -32.80 -12.25 2.08
N MET A 413 -33.48 -11.93 0.98
CA MET A 413 -33.85 -10.58 0.55
C MET A 413 -35.37 -10.39 0.53
N GLU A 414 -35.81 -9.16 0.80
CA GLU A 414 -37.20 -8.71 0.69
C GLU A 414 -37.36 -7.69 -0.47
N PRO A 415 -38.54 -7.60 -1.12
CA PRO A 415 -38.79 -6.63 -2.17
C PRO A 415 -38.60 -5.17 -1.73
N GLY A 416 -37.96 -4.37 -2.58
CA GLY A 416 -37.72 -2.94 -2.35
C GLY A 416 -36.45 -2.62 -1.56
N GLU A 417 -35.73 -3.64 -1.08
CA GLU A 417 -34.44 -3.46 -0.44
C GLU A 417 -33.35 -3.09 -1.47
N ASN A 418 -32.37 -2.31 -1.01
CA ASN A 418 -31.19 -1.96 -1.80
C ASN A 418 -30.01 -2.83 -1.39
N ILE A 419 -29.27 -3.34 -2.38
CA ILE A 419 -28.00 -4.02 -2.18
C ILE A 419 -26.89 -3.14 -2.73
N TYR A 420 -25.96 -2.73 -1.87
CA TYR A 420 -24.80 -1.95 -2.22
C TYR A 420 -23.59 -2.86 -2.36
N VAL A 421 -22.95 -2.83 -3.52
CA VAL A 421 -21.73 -3.59 -3.85
C VAL A 421 -20.64 -2.59 -4.18
N TYR A 422 -19.63 -2.46 -3.32
CA TYR A 422 -18.80 -1.26 -3.29
C TYR A 422 -17.35 -1.50 -2.89
N LYS A 423 -16.49 -0.57 -3.30
CA LYS A 423 -15.13 -0.40 -2.76
C LYS A 423 -15.15 0.74 -1.74
N LYS A 424 -14.47 0.56 -0.61
CA LYS A 424 -14.20 1.69 0.30
C LYS A 424 -13.14 2.58 -0.33
N THR A 425 -13.42 3.87 -0.37
CA THR A 425 -12.55 4.88 -0.98
C THR A 425 -11.78 5.67 0.06
N TYR A 426 -12.15 5.52 1.33
CA TYR A 426 -11.52 6.13 2.50
C TYR A 426 -11.71 5.22 3.72
N TYR A 427 -10.70 5.20 4.60
CA TYR A 427 -10.68 4.40 5.82
C TYR A 427 -10.40 5.30 7.03
N GLU A 428 -10.91 4.89 8.19
CA GLU A 428 -10.69 5.56 9.48
C GLU A 428 -10.20 4.55 10.53
N PRO A 429 -9.60 4.99 11.66
CA PRO A 429 -9.10 4.07 12.70
C PRO A 429 -10.15 3.04 13.16
N ALA A 430 -11.43 3.45 13.20
CA ALA A 430 -12.53 2.60 13.62
C ALA A 430 -12.88 1.46 12.65
N ASP A 431 -12.24 1.38 11.48
CA ASP A 431 -12.38 0.28 10.52
C ASP A 431 -11.46 -0.91 10.84
N PHE A 432 -10.34 -0.69 11.51
CA PHE A 432 -9.31 -1.71 11.70
C PHE A 432 -9.49 -2.51 12.98
N HIS A 433 -9.03 -3.75 12.99
CA HIS A 433 -9.04 -4.59 14.20
C HIS A 433 -7.89 -4.21 15.15
N ASP A 434 -6.79 -3.73 14.59
CA ASP A 434 -5.57 -3.30 15.26
C ASP A 434 -5.04 -1.99 14.64
N SER A 435 -3.88 -1.54 15.10
CA SER A 435 -3.25 -0.28 14.66
C SER A 435 -1.77 -0.48 14.34
N ARG A 436 -1.38 -1.65 13.80
CA ARG A 436 0.01 -1.85 13.38
C ARG A 436 0.38 -0.81 12.33
N TYR A 437 1.51 -0.15 12.58
CA TYR A 437 2.05 0.97 11.79
C TYR A 437 1.04 2.08 11.46
N ASP A 438 -0.04 2.21 12.23
CA ASP A 438 -1.04 3.28 12.20
C ASP A 438 -1.23 3.91 10.79
N PRO A 439 -1.85 3.22 9.83
CA PRO A 439 -1.95 3.73 8.47
C PRO A 439 -2.76 5.03 8.40
N CYS A 440 -2.44 5.92 7.48
CA CYS A 440 -3.16 7.19 7.28
C CYS A 440 -3.65 7.30 5.84
N PHE A 441 -4.75 8.00 5.59
CA PHE A 441 -5.45 7.87 4.31
C PHE A 441 -5.80 9.20 3.67
N SER A 442 -5.73 9.21 2.34
CA SER A 442 -6.41 10.19 1.50
C SER A 442 -7.34 9.42 0.57
N PRO A 443 -8.48 10.01 0.16
CA PRO A 443 -9.41 9.30 -0.70
C PRO A 443 -8.78 8.82 -2.01
N VAL A 444 -9.31 7.76 -2.59
CA VAL A 444 -8.95 7.30 -3.94
C VAL A 444 -9.95 7.73 -5.02
N ILE A 445 -11.14 8.19 -4.61
CA ILE A 445 -12.19 8.75 -5.49
C ILE A 445 -12.66 10.07 -4.90
N TYR A 446 -12.82 11.08 -5.76
CA TYR A 446 -13.11 12.46 -5.38
C TYR A 446 -14.36 13.00 -6.08
N PRO A 447 -15.06 13.99 -5.47
CA PRO A 447 -16.18 14.66 -6.14
C PRO A 447 -15.72 15.34 -7.44
N GLY A 448 -16.60 15.39 -8.45
CA GLY A 448 -16.28 15.88 -9.79
C GLY A 448 -15.69 14.81 -10.75
N GLN A 449 -15.26 13.67 -10.24
CA GLN A 449 -14.85 12.54 -11.09
C GLN A 449 -16.05 11.78 -11.68
N VAL A 450 -15.79 10.94 -12.68
CA VAL A 450 -16.79 10.05 -13.26
C VAL A 450 -16.55 8.65 -12.75
N LEU A 451 -17.59 8.04 -12.16
CA LEU A 451 -17.60 6.64 -11.75
C LEU A 451 -18.15 5.80 -12.91
N HIS A 452 -17.52 4.66 -13.15
CA HIS A 452 -17.92 3.69 -14.17
C HIS A 452 -18.06 2.31 -13.54
N GLY A 453 -18.95 1.49 -14.08
CA GLY A 453 -19.12 0.11 -13.66
C GLY A 453 -20.06 -0.66 -14.58
N SER A 454 -19.88 -1.97 -14.62
CA SER A 454 -20.72 -2.87 -15.40
C SER A 454 -21.49 -3.81 -14.49
N ALA A 455 -22.76 -4.04 -14.81
CA ALA A 455 -23.65 -4.90 -14.05
C ALA A 455 -24.33 -5.94 -14.95
N TYR A 456 -24.56 -7.12 -14.40
CA TYR A 456 -25.26 -8.20 -15.06
C TYR A 456 -26.24 -8.86 -14.10
N LEU A 457 -27.43 -9.17 -14.62
CA LEU A 457 -28.47 -9.89 -13.90
C LEU A 457 -28.58 -11.33 -14.43
N PRO A 458 -28.22 -12.35 -13.65
CA PRO A 458 -28.37 -13.74 -14.07
C PRO A 458 -29.83 -14.15 -14.24
N GLU A 459 -30.08 -15.13 -15.11
CA GLU A 459 -31.43 -15.67 -15.41
C GLU A 459 -32.16 -16.16 -14.15
N TYR A 460 -31.39 -16.72 -13.22
CA TYR A 460 -31.87 -17.29 -11.96
C TYR A 460 -32.03 -16.26 -10.83
N SER A 461 -31.79 -14.96 -11.08
CA SER A 461 -32.00 -13.89 -10.11
C SER A 461 -33.42 -13.31 -10.15
N CYS A 462 -33.77 -12.44 -9.21
CA CYS A 462 -35.01 -11.66 -9.23
C CYS A 462 -34.83 -10.40 -10.09
N GLU A 463 -35.94 -9.79 -10.53
CA GLU A 463 -35.89 -8.53 -11.27
C GLU A 463 -35.28 -7.41 -10.41
N ALA A 464 -34.45 -6.57 -11.00
CA ALA A 464 -33.86 -5.43 -10.32
C ALA A 464 -33.48 -4.32 -11.31
N ALA A 465 -33.51 -3.09 -10.82
CA ALA A 465 -32.79 -1.99 -11.44
C ALA A 465 -31.40 -1.86 -10.81
N VAL A 466 -30.49 -1.19 -11.50
CA VAL A 466 -29.16 -0.86 -10.97
C VAL A 466 -28.84 0.61 -11.22
N SER A 467 -28.06 1.19 -10.31
CA SER A 467 -27.48 2.51 -10.44
C SER A 467 -26.05 2.50 -9.88
N LEU A 468 -25.22 3.46 -10.33
CA LEU A 468 -23.95 3.76 -9.65
C LEU A 468 -24.21 4.72 -8.50
N TYR A 469 -23.43 4.61 -7.43
CA TYR A 469 -23.55 5.51 -6.28
C TYR A 469 -22.21 5.85 -5.66
N VAL A 470 -22.20 6.96 -4.92
CA VAL A 470 -21.18 7.29 -3.92
C VAL A 470 -21.81 7.67 -2.60
N LEU A 471 -21.12 7.38 -1.50
CA LEU A 471 -21.53 7.78 -0.14
C LEU A 471 -20.58 8.87 0.38
N GLU A 472 -21.16 10.03 0.71
CA GLU A 472 -20.43 11.14 1.31
C GLU A 472 -20.37 10.98 2.83
N ALA A 473 -19.16 11.05 3.40
CA ALA A 473 -18.89 10.65 4.76
C ALA A 473 -19.46 11.60 5.82
N HIS A 474 -19.43 12.92 5.59
CA HIS A 474 -19.81 13.91 6.60
C HIS A 474 -21.32 14.01 6.78
N SER A 475 -22.07 13.95 5.69
CA SER A 475 -23.53 14.08 5.67
C SER A 475 -24.26 12.74 5.68
N GLY A 476 -23.58 11.65 5.31
CA GLY A 476 -24.22 10.35 5.07
C GLY A 476 -25.10 10.32 3.82
N THR A 477 -25.00 11.34 2.97
CA THR A 477 -25.80 11.43 1.74
C THR A 477 -25.28 10.45 0.70
N ILE A 478 -26.20 9.64 0.15
CA ILE A 478 -25.95 8.82 -1.03
C ILE A 478 -26.28 9.67 -2.26
N TYR A 479 -25.29 9.85 -3.13
CA TYR A 479 -25.49 10.41 -4.46
C TYR A 479 -25.54 9.26 -5.45
N GLU A 480 -26.62 9.20 -6.23
CA GLU A 480 -26.95 8.07 -7.09
C GLU A 480 -27.12 8.56 -8.53
N GLY A 481 -26.63 7.76 -9.48
CA GLY A 481 -26.80 7.99 -10.91
C GLY A 481 -28.18 7.58 -11.43
N GLU A 482 -28.30 7.50 -12.75
CA GLU A 482 -29.53 7.01 -13.38
C GLU A 482 -29.83 5.56 -12.98
N LYS A 483 -31.09 5.28 -12.64
CA LYS A 483 -31.57 3.92 -12.38
C LYS A 483 -31.94 3.27 -13.69
N ILE A 484 -31.31 2.14 -13.97
CA ILE A 484 -31.50 1.39 -15.21
C ILE A 484 -32.05 0.01 -14.87
N GLU A 485 -33.19 -0.34 -15.45
CA GLU A 485 -33.74 -1.70 -15.36
C GLU A 485 -32.79 -2.69 -16.04
N LEU A 486 -32.41 -3.75 -15.32
CA LEU A 486 -31.57 -4.80 -15.86
C LEU A 486 -32.41 -5.83 -16.62
N VAL A 487 -31.91 -6.21 -17.80
CA VAL A 487 -32.45 -7.34 -18.54
C VAL A 487 -31.65 -8.59 -18.17
N LYS A 488 -32.35 -9.65 -17.77
CA LYS A 488 -31.72 -10.93 -17.46
C LYS A 488 -30.88 -11.42 -18.65
N GLY A 489 -29.71 -11.98 -18.35
CA GLY A 489 -28.82 -12.51 -19.38
C GLY A 489 -28.02 -11.45 -20.14
N GLN A 490 -28.07 -10.17 -19.75
CA GLN A 490 -27.40 -9.07 -20.47
C GLN A 490 -26.58 -8.18 -19.54
N TRP A 491 -25.39 -7.78 -20.03
CA TRP A 491 -24.55 -6.79 -19.38
C TRP A 491 -25.06 -5.38 -19.65
N LYS A 492 -24.91 -4.52 -18.64
CA LYS A 492 -25.17 -3.10 -18.74
C LYS A 492 -23.98 -2.31 -18.20
N GLU A 493 -23.38 -1.48 -19.05
CA GLU A 493 -22.42 -0.46 -18.64
C GLU A 493 -23.16 0.76 -18.08
N LEU A 494 -22.62 1.31 -17.00
CA LEU A 494 -23.10 2.51 -16.33
C LEU A 494 -21.98 3.53 -16.21
N SER A 495 -22.36 4.80 -16.25
CA SER A 495 -21.47 5.93 -16.00
C SER A 495 -22.20 6.99 -15.19
N PHE A 496 -21.53 7.54 -14.17
CA PHE A 496 -22.09 8.50 -13.24
C PHE A 496 -21.11 9.62 -12.93
N GLN A 497 -21.47 10.83 -13.33
CA GLN A 497 -20.75 12.04 -12.95
C GLN A 497 -20.99 12.33 -11.47
N ILE A 498 -19.96 12.13 -10.63
CA ILE A 498 -20.04 12.47 -9.21
C ILE A 498 -20.21 14.00 -9.11
N PRO A 499 -21.22 14.49 -8.36
CA PRO A 499 -21.43 15.93 -8.21
C PRO A 499 -20.21 16.63 -7.65
N CYS A 500 -19.99 17.89 -8.03
CA CYS A 500 -19.02 18.74 -7.34
C CYS A 500 -19.55 19.04 -5.93
N LEU A 501 -18.72 18.87 -4.90
CA LEU A 501 -19.15 19.00 -3.49
C LEU A 501 -18.29 20.01 -2.72
N GLU A 502 -18.94 20.75 -1.82
CA GLU A 502 -18.26 21.61 -0.85
C GLU A 502 -17.99 20.82 0.44
N GLY A 503 -16.72 20.65 0.80
CA GLY A 503 -16.30 19.83 1.96
C GLY A 503 -16.66 18.36 1.79
N GLY A 504 -16.50 17.82 0.57
CA GLY A 504 -16.90 16.46 0.24
C GLY A 504 -15.80 15.43 0.54
N LEU A 505 -16.18 14.34 1.20
CA LEU A 505 -15.35 13.16 1.43
C LEU A 505 -16.10 11.92 0.95
N ILE A 506 -15.67 11.32 -0.16
CA ILE A 506 -16.27 10.07 -0.64
C ILE A 506 -15.66 8.91 0.14
N LYS A 507 -16.49 8.14 0.87
CA LYS A 507 -16.04 6.97 1.64
C LYS A 507 -16.40 5.61 1.03
N GLU A 508 -17.43 5.57 0.18
CA GLU A 508 -17.80 4.39 -0.61
C GLU A 508 -18.14 4.80 -2.03
N ALA A 509 -17.81 3.94 -2.99
CA ALA A 509 -18.26 4.05 -4.37
C ALA A 509 -18.55 2.65 -4.92
N GLY A 510 -19.64 2.50 -5.68
CA GLY A 510 -20.05 1.20 -6.17
C GLY A 510 -21.37 1.19 -6.93
N LEU A 511 -21.98 0.01 -6.99
CA LEU A 511 -23.27 -0.25 -7.61
C LEU A 511 -24.34 -0.48 -6.54
N CYS A 512 -25.54 0.05 -6.79
CA CYS A 512 -26.73 -0.16 -5.98
C CYS A 512 -27.75 -0.95 -6.81
N PHE A 513 -28.07 -2.16 -6.38
CA PHE A 513 -29.12 -2.98 -6.97
C PHE A 513 -30.42 -2.75 -6.22
N HIS A 514 -31.43 -2.25 -6.93
CA HIS A 514 -32.78 -1.99 -6.44
C HIS A 514 -33.65 -3.20 -6.73
N VAL A 515 -33.88 -4.02 -5.71
CA VAL A 515 -34.51 -5.33 -5.89
C VAL A 515 -36.03 -5.18 -6.00
N HIS A 516 -36.59 -5.68 -7.09
CA HIS A 516 -38.05 -5.71 -7.31
C HIS A 516 -38.65 -7.01 -6.77
N GLY A 517 -39.94 -6.97 -6.45
CA GLY A 517 -40.69 -8.15 -6.04
C GLY A 517 -42.10 -7.84 -5.56
N THR A 518 -42.84 -8.88 -5.19
CA THR A 518 -44.20 -8.73 -4.65
C THR A 518 -44.17 -8.76 -3.12
N HIS A 519 -44.87 -7.81 -2.48
CA HIS A 519 -44.98 -7.71 -1.02
C HIS A 519 -45.28 -9.09 -0.39
N THR A 520 -44.54 -9.48 0.66
CA THR A 520 -44.50 -10.79 1.36
C THR A 520 -43.58 -11.89 0.80
N GLN A 521 -42.90 -11.68 -0.32
CA GLN A 521 -41.89 -12.64 -0.81
C GLN A 521 -40.58 -12.53 -0.03
N VAL A 522 -39.92 -13.68 0.14
CA VAL A 522 -38.54 -13.79 0.63
C VAL A 522 -37.79 -14.68 -0.35
N PHE A 523 -36.66 -14.21 -0.86
CA PHE A 523 -35.89 -14.90 -1.92
C PHE A 523 -34.40 -14.61 -1.76
N ASP A 524 -33.57 -15.28 -2.57
CA ASP A 524 -32.14 -14.98 -2.64
C ASP A 524 -31.89 -14.11 -3.87
N PHE A 525 -31.03 -13.10 -3.75
CA PHE A 525 -30.65 -12.24 -4.87
C PHE A 525 -29.22 -12.50 -5.30
N THR A 526 -28.98 -12.57 -6.60
CA THR A 526 -27.63 -12.68 -7.17
C THR A 526 -27.43 -11.63 -8.26
N GLY A 527 -26.31 -10.93 -8.21
CA GLY A 527 -25.85 -10.05 -9.28
C GLY A 527 -24.39 -10.33 -9.62
N ILE A 528 -23.95 -9.84 -10.78
CA ILE A 528 -22.55 -9.90 -11.18
C ILE A 528 -22.12 -8.48 -11.57
N ILE A 529 -20.94 -8.06 -11.11
CA ILE A 529 -20.35 -6.77 -11.44
C ILE A 529 -18.98 -6.96 -12.09
N ASP A 530 -18.59 -5.97 -12.89
CA ASP A 530 -17.28 -5.93 -13.54
C ASP A 530 -16.85 -4.47 -13.78
N ASP A 531 -15.56 -4.25 -14.04
CA ASP A 531 -14.97 -2.97 -14.44
C ASP A 531 -15.41 -1.75 -13.59
N LEU A 532 -15.34 -1.84 -12.25
CA LEU A 532 -15.60 -0.70 -11.36
C LEU A 532 -14.35 0.19 -11.24
N TYR A 533 -14.43 1.43 -11.71
CA TYR A 533 -13.33 2.41 -11.62
C TYR A 533 -13.82 3.86 -11.68
N ALA A 534 -12.97 4.81 -11.30
CA ALA A 534 -13.25 6.23 -11.48
C ALA A 534 -12.13 6.91 -12.28
N ASP A 535 -12.51 7.86 -13.13
CA ASP A 535 -11.59 8.70 -13.89
C ASP A 535 -12.07 10.17 -13.93
N GLY A 536 -11.40 10.99 -14.72
CA GLY A 536 -11.69 12.42 -14.78
C GLY A 536 -11.11 13.20 -13.60
N LYS A 537 -11.50 14.47 -13.51
CA LYS A 537 -10.81 15.47 -12.68
C LYS A 537 -11.58 15.75 -11.38
N PRO A 538 -10.90 15.90 -10.24
CA PRO A 538 -11.56 16.32 -9.01
C PRO A 538 -12.06 17.77 -9.13
N ALA A 539 -13.24 18.03 -8.59
CA ALA A 539 -13.83 19.37 -8.46
C ALA A 539 -14.60 19.46 -7.14
N TYR A 540 -13.92 19.92 -6.09
CA TYR A 540 -14.46 19.95 -4.73
C TYR A 540 -13.73 20.95 -3.85
N SER A 541 -14.20 21.12 -2.61
CA SER A 541 -13.41 21.79 -1.58
C SER A 541 -13.27 20.95 -0.32
N ILE A 542 -12.24 21.25 0.45
CA ILE A 542 -12.03 20.79 1.81
C ILE A 542 -12.39 21.95 2.73
N GLU A 543 -13.41 21.74 3.58
CA GLU A 543 -13.79 22.69 4.62
C GLU A 543 -13.33 22.14 5.97
N PHE A 544 -12.30 22.75 6.58
CA PHE A 544 -11.77 22.25 7.86
C PHE A 544 -12.75 22.36 9.03
N THR A 545 -13.91 22.99 8.83
CA THR A 545 -15.05 22.94 9.76
C THR A 545 -15.79 21.60 9.75
N LYS A 546 -15.66 20.80 8.69
CA LYS A 546 -16.25 19.46 8.54
C LYS A 546 -15.28 18.33 8.86
N GLU A 547 -13.97 18.58 8.71
CA GLU A 547 -12.94 17.59 9.01
C GLU A 547 -12.82 17.30 10.51
N LYS A 548 -12.25 16.15 10.85
CA LYS A 548 -12.05 15.67 12.22
C LYS A 548 -10.62 15.22 12.45
N GLU A 549 -10.21 15.18 13.72
CA GLU A 549 -8.99 14.49 14.14
C GLU A 549 -9.27 12.98 14.23
N GLU A 550 -8.42 12.18 13.62
CA GLU A 550 -8.43 10.73 13.64
C GLU A 550 -7.33 10.24 14.57
N PHE A 551 -7.71 9.50 15.61
CA PHE A 551 -6.81 9.10 16.69
C PHE A 551 -6.46 7.63 16.56
N TRP A 552 -5.21 7.33 16.22
CA TRP A 552 -4.67 5.97 16.23
C TRP A 552 -4.13 5.62 17.60
N THR A 553 -3.26 6.48 18.11
CA THR A 553 -2.65 6.35 19.44
C THR A 553 -2.60 7.70 20.14
N GLY A 554 -2.08 7.74 21.38
CA GLY A 554 -1.84 9.01 22.07
C GLY A 554 -0.89 9.95 21.31
N LEU A 555 0.04 9.37 20.53
CA LEU A 555 1.13 10.05 19.82
C LEU A 555 0.88 10.22 18.32
N HIS A 556 0.02 9.38 17.73
CA HIS A 556 -0.32 9.45 16.31
C HIS A 556 -1.77 9.86 16.11
N ARG A 557 -1.92 11.03 15.49
CA ARG A 557 -3.20 11.65 15.15
C ARG A 557 -3.07 12.27 13.77
N GLU A 558 -4.11 12.12 12.98
CA GLU A 558 -4.19 12.67 11.63
C GLU A 558 -5.45 13.53 11.49
N ILE A 559 -5.50 14.33 10.43
CA ILE A 559 -6.73 15.05 10.05
C ILE A 559 -7.39 14.27 8.94
N SER A 560 -8.71 14.11 9.00
CA SER A 560 -9.43 13.38 7.95
C SER A 560 -9.04 13.85 6.55
N GLN A 561 -8.84 12.90 5.64
CA GLN A 561 -8.34 13.07 4.28
C GLN A 561 -6.85 13.40 4.13
N PHE A 562 -6.16 13.73 5.22
CA PHE A 562 -4.74 14.09 5.21
C PHE A 562 -3.85 12.98 5.75
N THR A 563 -2.61 13.04 5.28
CA THR A 563 -1.47 12.31 5.81
C THR A 563 -0.39 13.30 6.18
N ARG A 564 0.35 13.03 7.25
CA ARG A 564 1.39 13.93 7.74
C ARG A 564 2.77 13.36 7.47
N LEU A 565 3.70 14.21 7.04
CA LEU A 565 5.13 13.90 7.03
C LEU A 565 5.74 14.11 8.41
N LYS A 566 5.55 15.32 8.94
CA LYS A 566 6.13 15.79 10.21
C LYS A 566 5.37 17.01 10.71
N GLY A 567 5.46 17.27 12.01
CA GLY A 567 4.99 18.51 12.63
C GLY A 567 3.77 18.33 13.52
N LEU A 568 3.44 19.38 14.25
CA LEU A 568 2.23 19.44 15.07
C LEU A 568 1.07 19.85 14.16
N MET A 569 0.18 18.90 13.89
CA MET A 569 -1.02 19.07 13.07
C MET A 569 -2.26 18.87 13.93
N TYR A 570 -3.20 19.83 13.92
CA TYR A 570 -4.42 19.76 14.73
C TYR A 570 -5.51 20.68 14.18
N LEU A 571 -6.76 20.44 14.58
CA LEU A 571 -7.89 21.30 14.26
C LEU A 571 -8.22 22.23 15.42
N LYS A 572 -8.44 23.52 15.12
CA LYS A 572 -8.92 24.49 16.10
C LYS A 572 -9.83 25.50 15.44
N GLN A 573 -11.02 25.70 16.01
CA GLN A 573 -12.04 26.63 15.50
C GLN A 573 -12.38 26.39 14.00
N GLY A 574 -12.41 25.13 13.57
CA GLY A 574 -12.70 24.76 12.18
C GLY A 574 -11.59 25.13 11.19
N GLN A 575 -10.35 25.21 11.66
CA GLN A 575 -9.18 25.50 10.84
C GLN A 575 -8.09 24.48 11.13
N LEU A 576 -7.40 24.05 10.08
CA LEU A 576 -6.20 23.22 10.18
C LEU A 576 -5.04 24.09 10.65
N HIS A 577 -4.33 23.67 11.69
CA HIS A 577 -3.08 24.28 12.12
C HIS A 577 -1.92 23.33 11.84
N ILE A 578 -0.81 23.88 11.36
CA ILE A 578 0.47 23.18 11.25
C ILE A 578 1.59 24.05 11.81
N SER A 579 2.40 23.46 12.69
CA SER A 579 3.59 24.11 13.25
C SER A 579 4.73 23.11 13.35
N CYS A 580 5.94 23.55 13.03
CA CYS A 580 7.13 22.72 13.20
C CYS A 580 8.38 23.57 13.43
N ALA A 581 9.33 23.04 14.20
CA ALA A 581 10.59 23.70 14.50
C ALA A 581 11.51 23.76 13.27
N ASP A 582 11.63 22.66 12.54
CA ASP A 582 12.46 22.53 11.34
C ASP A 582 11.61 22.54 10.07
N PHE A 583 10.87 21.48 9.78
CA PHE A 583 9.99 21.36 8.63
C PHE A 583 8.76 20.51 9.00
N GLY A 584 7.59 20.97 8.61
CA GLY A 584 6.35 20.22 8.78
C GLY A 584 5.52 20.28 7.53
N GLU A 585 5.04 19.13 7.08
CA GLU A 585 4.21 19.03 5.87
C GLU A 585 3.07 18.02 6.08
N ALA A 586 1.96 18.25 5.38
CA ALA A 586 0.82 17.35 5.32
C ALA A 586 0.21 17.35 3.91
N TYR A 587 -0.29 16.20 3.46
CA TYR A 587 -0.67 15.94 2.08
C TYR A 587 -2.05 15.31 1.95
N THR A 588 -2.70 15.58 0.82
CA THR A 588 -3.95 14.94 0.40
C THR A 588 -4.05 14.91 -1.13
N GLY A 589 -5.03 14.19 -1.67
CA GLY A 589 -5.21 14.01 -3.11
C GLY A 589 -4.66 12.69 -3.64
N LYS A 590 -5.15 12.30 -4.83
CA LYS A 590 -4.66 11.09 -5.51
C LYS A 590 -3.26 11.33 -6.09
N TYR A 591 -2.39 10.33 -5.96
CA TYR A 591 -0.99 10.39 -6.37
C TYR A 591 -0.77 10.69 -7.87
N ASP A 592 -1.78 10.45 -8.70
CA ASP A 592 -1.70 10.53 -10.17
C ASP A 592 -2.41 11.76 -10.78
N TRP A 593 -2.91 12.68 -9.95
CA TRP A 593 -3.51 13.93 -10.44
C TRP A 593 -2.53 14.70 -11.33
N ASP A 594 -2.91 14.88 -12.59
CA ASP A 594 -2.18 15.63 -13.59
C ASP A 594 -2.62 17.12 -13.58
N ASN A 595 -3.19 17.67 -14.64
CA ASN A 595 -3.55 19.09 -14.68
C ASN A 595 -4.72 19.44 -13.74
N TYR A 596 -4.55 20.46 -12.89
CA TYR A 596 -5.58 20.98 -11.98
C TYR A 596 -5.28 22.41 -11.50
N SER A 597 -6.26 23.00 -10.81
CA SER A 597 -6.14 24.27 -10.09
C SER A 597 -6.49 24.07 -8.62
N ALA A 598 -5.61 24.50 -7.71
CA ALA A 598 -5.78 24.41 -6.26
C ALA A 598 -5.74 25.81 -5.63
N GLY A 599 -6.73 26.12 -4.78
CA GLY A 599 -6.85 27.39 -4.06
C GLY A 599 -6.76 27.16 -2.56
N PHE A 600 -5.89 27.89 -1.88
CA PHE A 600 -5.58 27.72 -0.46
C PHE A 600 -5.85 29.01 0.29
N PHE A 601 -6.57 28.92 1.41
CA PHE A 601 -6.88 30.05 2.29
C PHE A 601 -6.08 29.90 3.58
N LEU A 602 -4.94 30.59 3.65
CA LEU A 602 -3.96 30.43 4.73
C LEU A 602 -3.74 31.73 5.50
N THR A 603 -3.45 31.63 6.79
CA THR A 603 -3.07 32.75 7.65
C THR A 603 -1.73 32.44 8.33
N PRO A 604 -0.66 33.18 8.02
CA PRO A 604 0.59 33.11 8.76
C PRO A 604 0.38 33.56 10.21
N LEU A 605 0.72 32.74 11.21
CA LEU A 605 0.57 33.11 12.62
C LEU A 605 1.90 33.56 13.22
N THR A 606 2.95 32.77 13.07
CA THR A 606 4.32 33.06 13.53
C THR A 606 5.34 32.47 12.57
N GLY A 607 6.56 32.99 12.56
CA GLY A 607 7.61 32.56 11.64
C GLY A 607 7.57 33.30 10.31
N GLN A 608 8.26 32.75 9.30
CA GLN A 608 8.58 33.42 8.04
C GLN A 608 8.45 32.53 6.80
N HIS A 609 8.13 31.24 6.96
CA HIS A 609 8.02 30.28 5.86
C HIS A 609 6.65 29.60 5.90
N HIS A 610 5.74 30.08 5.06
CA HIS A 610 4.35 29.63 5.01
C HIS A 610 4.02 29.21 3.58
N MET A 611 3.79 27.92 3.36
CA MET A 611 3.79 27.34 2.03
C MET A 611 2.60 26.41 1.79
N VAL A 612 2.22 26.31 0.52
CA VAL A 612 1.26 25.33 0.01
C VAL A 612 1.92 24.53 -1.08
N ASN A 613 1.56 23.25 -1.19
CA ASN A 613 2.20 22.32 -2.10
C ASN A 613 1.25 21.85 -3.20
N VAL A 614 1.80 21.63 -4.38
CA VAL A 614 1.15 21.02 -5.54
C VAL A 614 2.11 20.02 -6.17
N ARG A 615 1.58 19.08 -6.97
CA ARG A 615 2.34 17.96 -7.54
C ARG A 615 3.10 17.18 -6.48
N VAL A 616 2.48 16.96 -5.33
CA VAL A 616 3.09 16.19 -4.24
C VAL A 616 3.19 14.73 -4.67
N GLN A 617 4.42 14.25 -4.83
CA GLN A 617 4.76 12.86 -5.13
C GLN A 617 5.36 12.15 -3.90
N GLY A 618 5.67 12.90 -2.85
CA GLY A 618 6.16 12.43 -1.56
C GLY A 618 6.89 13.53 -0.80
N ALA A 619 7.55 13.15 0.28
CA ALA A 619 8.21 14.04 1.23
C ALA A 619 9.37 14.86 0.65
N ILE A 620 10.00 14.39 -0.42
CA ILE A 620 11.14 15.06 -1.04
C ILE A 620 10.87 15.50 -2.49
N ARG A 621 9.63 15.36 -2.97
CA ARG A 621 9.23 15.63 -4.36
C ARG A 621 7.87 16.33 -4.43
N SER A 622 7.92 17.64 -4.63
CA SER A 622 6.74 18.50 -4.79
C SER A 622 7.16 19.86 -5.37
N TYR A 623 6.19 20.67 -5.78
CA TYR A 623 6.39 22.12 -5.86
C TYR A 623 5.72 22.79 -4.66
N ALA A 624 6.27 23.93 -4.24
CA ALA A 624 5.66 24.80 -3.24
C ALA A 624 5.44 26.20 -3.79
N VAL A 625 4.41 26.87 -3.26
CA VAL A 625 4.21 28.32 -3.40
C VAL A 625 4.18 28.89 -2.00
N GLY A 626 5.07 29.86 -1.73
CA GLY A 626 5.35 30.31 -0.38
C GLY A 626 5.30 31.81 -0.18
N LEU A 627 4.89 32.21 1.02
CA LEU A 627 5.26 33.49 1.64
C LEU A 627 6.56 33.26 2.41
N LEU A 628 7.60 34.01 2.03
CA LEU A 628 8.99 33.83 2.45
C LEU A 628 9.50 35.04 3.26
N PRO A 629 10.65 34.92 3.96
CA PRO A 629 11.25 36.04 4.68
C PRO A 629 11.48 37.28 3.79
N GLU A 630 11.64 38.43 4.42
CA GLU A 630 11.96 39.71 3.74
C GLU A 630 10.87 40.18 2.77
N GLY A 631 9.62 39.76 2.99
CA GLY A 631 8.49 40.21 2.16
C GLY A 631 8.53 39.64 0.75
N LYS A 632 8.89 38.36 0.60
CA LYS A 632 8.96 37.69 -0.70
C LYS A 632 7.84 36.66 -0.89
N ALA A 633 7.49 36.43 -2.14
CA ALA A 633 6.69 35.28 -2.57
C ALA A 633 7.43 34.50 -3.66
N ALA A 634 7.37 33.17 -3.63
CA ALA A 634 8.12 32.33 -4.57
C ALA A 634 7.38 31.05 -4.98
N ILE A 635 7.76 30.53 -6.13
CA ILE A 635 7.53 29.13 -6.53
C ILE A 635 8.85 28.38 -6.30
N LEU A 636 8.77 27.25 -5.60
CA LEU A 636 9.91 26.41 -5.24
C LEU A 636 9.71 24.98 -5.74
N LYS A 637 10.80 24.27 -6.02
CA LYS A 637 10.82 22.82 -6.28
C LYS A 637 11.51 22.11 -5.12
N ASN A 638 10.86 21.08 -4.59
CA ASN A 638 11.44 20.16 -3.62
C ASN A 638 12.12 18.99 -4.35
N GLU A 639 13.42 18.85 -4.16
CA GLU A 639 14.26 17.75 -4.66
C GLU A 639 15.17 17.28 -3.51
N ASN A 640 14.54 16.83 -2.42
CA ASN A 640 15.17 16.63 -1.11
C ASN A 640 15.72 17.94 -0.51
N GLY A 641 14.89 18.98 -0.58
CA GLY A 641 15.22 20.36 -0.24
C GLY A 641 14.58 21.30 -1.24
N TYR A 642 14.17 22.49 -0.78
CA TYR A 642 13.51 23.47 -1.64
C TYR A 642 14.53 24.39 -2.32
N ARG A 643 14.48 24.45 -3.66
CA ARG A 643 15.13 25.47 -4.47
C ARG A 643 14.10 26.42 -5.09
N ILE A 644 14.43 27.71 -5.18
CA ILE A 644 13.56 28.72 -5.79
C ILE A 644 13.61 28.56 -7.32
N LEU A 645 12.45 28.49 -7.95
CA LEU A 645 12.29 28.56 -9.41
C LEU A 645 12.08 30.00 -9.86
N THR A 646 11.23 30.74 -9.15
CA THR A 646 11.00 32.17 -9.36
C THR A 646 10.54 32.82 -8.06
N GLU A 647 10.89 34.09 -7.86
CA GLU A 647 10.45 34.88 -6.72
C GLU A 647 10.09 36.32 -7.13
N THR A 648 9.33 37.00 -6.28
CA THR A 648 9.04 38.43 -6.38
C THR A 648 8.87 39.03 -4.99
N GLU A 649 9.11 40.34 -4.91
CA GLU A 649 8.71 41.14 -3.75
C GLU A 649 7.18 41.11 -3.60
N PHE A 650 6.71 40.78 -2.41
CA PHE A 650 5.32 40.74 -2.00
C PHE A 650 5.24 40.91 -0.46
N GLU A 651 4.97 42.14 -0.04
CA GLU A 651 4.77 42.47 1.37
C GLU A 651 3.58 41.69 1.95
N TRP A 652 3.87 40.84 2.93
CA TRP A 652 2.88 40.05 3.67
C TRP A 652 3.03 40.26 5.18
N LYS A 653 1.95 40.00 5.93
CA LYS A 653 1.87 40.24 7.36
C LYS A 653 1.33 39.02 8.07
N GLN A 654 1.84 38.80 9.29
CA GLN A 654 1.25 37.82 10.19
C GLN A 654 -0.18 38.24 10.56
N GLN A 655 -1.03 37.25 10.84
CA GLN A 655 -2.46 37.37 11.16
C GLN A 655 -3.36 37.84 10.01
N GLU A 656 -2.82 38.09 8.81
CA GLU A 656 -3.60 38.38 7.61
C GLU A 656 -3.88 37.09 6.82
N GLU A 657 -5.12 36.91 6.31
CA GLU A 657 -5.46 35.76 5.47
C GLU A 657 -5.08 36.04 4.01
N TYR A 658 -4.43 35.07 3.38
CA TYR A 658 -4.05 35.08 1.98
C TYR A 658 -4.76 33.95 1.24
N LYS A 659 -5.25 34.27 0.04
CA LYS A 659 -5.68 33.29 -0.95
C LYS A 659 -4.53 33.05 -1.93
N ILE A 660 -3.95 31.86 -1.90
CA ILE A 660 -2.99 31.40 -2.91
C ILE A 660 -3.72 30.50 -3.88
N GLN A 661 -3.84 30.91 -5.14
CA GLN A 661 -4.34 30.09 -6.23
C GLN A 661 -3.16 29.56 -7.04
N VAL A 662 -3.06 28.25 -7.21
CA VAL A 662 -2.01 27.60 -7.99
C VAL A 662 -2.65 26.81 -9.12
N VAL A 663 -2.16 26.98 -10.34
CA VAL A 663 -2.57 26.27 -11.54
C VAL A 663 -1.36 25.52 -12.06
N VAL A 664 -1.51 24.21 -12.26
CA VAL A 664 -0.46 23.34 -12.79
C VAL A 664 -0.92 22.72 -14.10
N LEU A 665 -0.18 22.99 -15.18
CA LEU A 665 -0.47 22.52 -16.55
C LEU A 665 0.81 21.96 -17.16
N GLY A 666 0.89 20.64 -17.30
CA GLY A 666 2.15 19.98 -17.68
C GLY A 666 3.28 20.38 -16.73
N ASN A 667 4.35 20.96 -17.28
CA ASN A 667 5.50 21.46 -16.53
C ASN A 667 5.41 22.93 -16.11
N ARG A 668 4.29 23.61 -16.39
CA ARG A 668 4.07 25.02 -16.06
C ARG A 668 3.30 25.15 -14.74
N ILE A 669 3.81 26.01 -13.86
CA ILE A 669 3.22 26.35 -12.56
C ILE A 669 2.92 27.85 -12.55
N GLU A 670 1.65 28.22 -12.42
CA GLU A 670 1.21 29.60 -12.26
C GLU A 670 0.60 29.78 -10.87
N ALA A 671 1.09 30.78 -10.13
CA ALA A 671 0.57 31.10 -8.81
C ALA A 671 0.07 32.54 -8.74
N ARG A 672 -1.07 32.74 -8.07
CA ARG A 672 -1.67 34.05 -7.80
C ARG A 672 -1.92 34.20 -6.31
N ILE A 673 -1.41 35.27 -5.70
CA ILE A 673 -1.63 35.58 -4.28
C ILE A 673 -2.51 36.83 -4.17
N ASN A 674 -3.70 36.67 -3.58
CA ASN A 674 -4.73 37.71 -3.44
C ASN A 674 -5.06 38.43 -4.78
N ASP A 675 -4.92 37.73 -5.91
CA ASP A 675 -5.05 38.26 -7.28
C ASP A 675 -4.14 39.47 -7.61
N LYS A 676 -3.14 39.74 -6.77
CA LYS A 676 -2.22 40.90 -6.89
C LYS A 676 -0.82 40.50 -7.31
N CYS A 677 -0.31 39.41 -6.75
CA CYS A 677 1.00 38.87 -7.08
C CYS A 677 0.83 37.69 -8.01
N ILE A 678 1.53 37.69 -9.15
CA ILE A 678 1.50 36.61 -10.14
C ILE A 678 2.93 36.10 -10.32
N LEU A 679 3.12 34.81 -10.10
CA LEU A 679 4.37 34.09 -10.33
C LEU A 679 4.11 33.02 -11.39
N VAL A 680 5.08 32.82 -12.28
CA VAL A 680 5.04 31.76 -13.29
C VAL A 680 6.40 31.10 -13.36
N ALA A 681 6.43 29.78 -13.27
CA ALA A 681 7.60 28.97 -13.53
C ALA A 681 7.28 27.90 -14.58
N GLU A 682 8.26 27.57 -15.40
CA GLU A 682 8.26 26.38 -16.26
C GLU A 682 9.47 25.55 -15.86
N ASP A 683 9.24 24.30 -15.45
CA ASP A 683 10.32 23.38 -15.09
C ASP A 683 10.69 22.52 -16.30
N GLU A 684 11.85 22.77 -16.89
CA GLU A 684 12.35 21.99 -18.03
C GLU A 684 13.25 20.83 -17.59
N ASP A 685 13.64 20.79 -16.32
CA ASP A 685 14.57 19.81 -15.76
C ASP A 685 13.84 18.84 -14.83
N ALA A 686 13.53 17.65 -15.36
CA ALA A 686 12.80 16.59 -14.66
C ALA A 686 11.52 17.09 -13.95
N PRO A 687 10.51 17.61 -14.70
CA PRO A 687 9.32 18.19 -14.10
C PRO A 687 8.42 17.14 -13.44
N TYR A 688 7.82 17.51 -12.31
CA TYR A 688 6.76 16.72 -11.70
C TYR A 688 5.43 16.95 -12.42
N LEU A 689 4.99 15.95 -13.17
CA LEU A 689 3.80 16.01 -14.03
C LEU A 689 2.53 15.43 -13.39
N LYS A 690 2.65 14.85 -12.19
CA LYS A 690 1.55 14.25 -11.43
C LYS A 690 1.77 14.45 -9.93
N GLY A 691 0.70 14.43 -9.15
CA GLY A 691 0.77 14.42 -7.70
C GLY A 691 -0.34 15.24 -7.04
N GLY A 692 -0.61 14.91 -5.78
CA GLY A 692 -1.62 15.56 -4.96
C GLY A 692 -1.23 16.98 -4.54
N ILE A 693 -1.87 17.45 -3.48
CA ILE A 693 -1.67 18.76 -2.88
C ILE A 693 -1.20 18.63 -1.44
N GLY A 694 -0.72 19.74 -0.87
CA GLY A 694 -0.31 19.75 0.53
C GLY A 694 -0.18 21.13 1.11
N VAL A 695 0.25 21.15 2.37
CA VAL A 695 0.59 22.36 3.11
C VAL A 695 1.90 22.16 3.84
N SER A 696 2.69 23.21 3.97
CA SER A 696 4.01 23.13 4.60
C SER A 696 4.42 24.38 5.36
N VAL A 697 5.28 24.17 6.35
CA VAL A 697 5.93 25.20 7.18
C VAL A 697 7.39 24.83 7.41
N GLN A 698 8.24 25.85 7.58
CA GLN A 698 9.64 25.65 7.93
C GLN A 698 10.12 26.64 8.99
N ASN A 699 11.24 26.32 9.64
CA ASN A 699 12.02 27.23 10.48
C ASN A 699 11.17 27.91 11.59
N GLY A 700 10.44 27.11 12.37
CA GLY A 700 9.63 27.58 13.49
C GLY A 700 8.31 28.26 13.08
N SER A 701 7.87 28.08 11.84
CA SER A 701 6.66 28.72 11.34
C SER A 701 5.38 27.98 11.77
N HIS A 702 4.34 28.75 12.05
CA HIS A 702 2.99 28.28 12.36
C HIS A 702 2.00 28.91 11.39
N THR A 703 1.28 28.07 10.66
CA THR A 703 0.23 28.50 9.72
C THR A 703 -1.08 27.86 10.11
N ARG A 704 -2.18 28.56 9.84
CA ARG A 704 -3.51 27.95 9.83
C ARG A 704 -4.16 28.05 8.45
N TYR A 705 -5.02 27.09 8.13
CA TYR A 705 -5.73 26.98 6.87
C TYR A 705 -7.23 26.85 7.15
N ARG A 706 -8.04 27.65 6.47
CA ARG A 706 -9.50 27.63 6.62
C ARG A 706 -10.18 26.72 5.62
N ARG A 707 -9.69 26.69 4.40
CA ARG A 707 -10.29 25.97 3.27
C ARG A 707 -9.25 25.69 2.19
N ILE A 708 -9.47 24.61 1.43
CA ILE A 708 -8.78 24.34 0.17
C ILE A 708 -9.83 24.06 -0.92
N THR A 709 -9.64 24.55 -2.14
CA THR A 709 -10.52 24.30 -3.29
C THR A 709 -9.74 23.66 -4.42
N ILE A 710 -10.30 22.62 -5.05
CA ILE A 710 -9.72 21.92 -6.18
C ILE A 710 -10.70 22.04 -7.35
N ALA A 711 -10.18 22.40 -8.53
CA ALA A 711 -10.96 22.54 -9.74
C ALA A 711 -10.23 21.96 -10.95
N GLU A 712 -11.01 21.46 -11.91
CA GLU A 712 -10.55 21.06 -13.23
C GLU A 712 -9.96 22.24 -14.02
N LYS A 713 -9.02 21.92 -14.92
CA LYS A 713 -8.32 22.87 -15.77
C LYS A 713 -8.19 22.40 -17.21
#